data_AF-A0A9Q1QUI7-F1
#
_entry.id   AF-A0A9Q1QUI7-F1
#
_cell.length_a   1.000
_cell.length_b   1.000
_cell.length_c   1.000
_cell.angle_alpha   90.00
_cell.angle_beta   90.00
_cell.angle_gamma   90.00
#
_symmetry.space_group_name_H-M   'P 1'
#
loop_
_entity.id
_entity.type
_entity.pdbx_description
1 polymer ?
#
loop_
_entity_poly.entity_id
_entity_poly.type
_entity_poly.pdbx_seq_one_letter_code
_entity_poly.pdbx_strand_id
1 'polypeptide(L)'
;MATDLEKKAKEAFIDDHFELAIELYSQAIDLNPSNAELYADRAQANIKLSNFTEAVADANRAIELDPSMAKAYLRKGTACMKLEEYQTAKTAFQAGALLAPEDSRFTNFIKECEERIAEENAALPKPPDADSTGAPPSNAPAVSDLSSPANVVVPPRPKFRHEFYQKPEEVVVTIFAKNIPAENVSIDYGEQILSVTINVPGEEPYRLQPRLFGKIIPAKCRYQVLSTKIEIRLAKAEAIQWTSLEYNKDVAVPYKINLSTGVLYLTMLLIGEMYAAQRPSYPSSKQRGVDWDKLEAEVKKEEKEEKLDGDAALNKFFQDIYRDADEDTKRAMRKSFLESNGTVLSTNWKEVGAKKVEATPPDGMELKKSETVVLYPSPGIGHLISMVELGKLLISRSPSLSITILSPSFRFNTGSYSSYISSVSSVFPSITFHTLPPIPLLRGDPGNYSDMEEIIFETLRSNNPNVHQFLNSLSRSCPVSAFVIDFFSYPALEISRSFQIPTFFFVTSGASVLALFHNLPVFDKLAGDGYRNLGTTPFHIPGLFSVPANHMIEPMLDRGPTYYEFVKMAESLRNSDGIIVNTFESLEPRAVKGLKEGSCLPGILIPPVYPIGPLIAYRGGEGGGGERNECLSWLDSQPSRSVVYLGFGSRGVFSAKQLGEIAVALERGGVRFLWVIRAPPSEDRADQFLPPPAPDLNSLLPVGFLDRTKDRGFVAKSWVPQIDILGHKAVGGFVTHCGWNSTLEAVCAGVPLVAWPLYAEQRFNKILLVEEIKIALPLNESDDRFVCSDEIERRVKQIIVSEEGEAVRKRVLQLSAEAKAALGEGGTSKMALAKLVESWKR
;
A
#
# COMPACT_ATOMS: atom_id res chain seq x y z
N MET A 1 -24.56 -33.51 11.67
CA MET A 1 -23.36 -32.95 11.02
C MET A 1 -23.43 -31.43 10.98
N ALA A 2 -24.45 -30.82 10.36
CA ALA A 2 -24.62 -29.34 10.36
C ALA A 2 -24.69 -28.72 11.77
N THR A 3 -25.44 -29.33 12.69
CA THR A 3 -25.56 -28.87 14.10
C THR A 3 -24.26 -28.98 14.91
N ASP A 4 -23.39 -29.93 14.56
CA ASP A 4 -22.07 -30.09 15.20
C ASP A 4 -21.10 -29.02 14.70
N LEU A 5 -21.15 -28.71 13.39
CA LEU A 5 -20.39 -27.61 12.79
C LEU A 5 -20.85 -26.25 13.32
N GLU A 6 -22.16 -26.04 13.48
CA GLU A 6 -22.70 -24.82 14.09
C GLU A 6 -22.21 -24.65 15.54
N LYS A 7 -22.21 -25.74 16.33
CA LYS A 7 -21.71 -25.70 17.70
C LYS A 7 -20.22 -25.34 17.74
N LYS A 8 -19.40 -25.98 16.89
CA LYS A 8 -17.97 -25.68 16.76
C LYS A 8 -17.73 -24.26 16.25
N ALA A 9 -18.56 -23.76 15.35
CA ALA A 9 -18.49 -22.39 14.85
C ALA A 9 -18.81 -21.38 15.97
N LYS A 10 -19.78 -21.68 16.84
CA LYS A 10 -20.12 -20.89 18.03
C LYS A 10 -19.00 -20.94 19.07
N GLU A 11 -18.39 -22.10 19.31
CA GLU A 11 -17.21 -22.25 20.18
C GLU A 11 -16.02 -21.45 19.62
N ALA A 12 -15.69 -21.61 18.34
CA ALA A 12 -14.65 -20.84 17.67
C ALA A 12 -14.91 -19.31 17.72
N PHE A 13 -16.18 -18.90 17.60
CA PHE A 13 -16.57 -17.50 17.74
C PHE A 13 -16.40 -16.98 19.17
N ILE A 14 -16.67 -17.80 20.20
CA ILE A 14 -16.47 -17.44 21.61
C ILE A 14 -14.98 -17.34 21.94
N ASP A 15 -14.15 -18.19 21.32
CA ASP A 15 -12.69 -18.20 21.46
C ASP A 15 -11.99 -17.16 20.57
N ASP A 16 -12.75 -16.21 20.00
CA ASP A 16 -12.28 -15.15 19.09
C ASP A 16 -11.56 -15.64 17.81
N HIS A 17 -11.70 -16.92 17.44
CA HIS A 17 -11.21 -17.48 16.17
C HIS A 17 -12.23 -17.24 15.03
N PHE A 18 -12.42 -15.98 14.63
CA PHE A 18 -13.50 -15.58 13.73
C PHE A 18 -13.36 -16.11 12.29
N GLU A 19 -12.14 -16.27 11.76
CA GLU A 19 -11.90 -16.89 10.45
C GLU A 19 -12.35 -18.35 10.43
N LEU A 20 -11.98 -19.10 11.48
CA LEU A 20 -12.42 -20.48 11.66
C LEU A 20 -13.93 -20.55 11.87
N ALA A 21 -14.51 -19.61 12.62
CA ALA A 21 -15.96 -19.52 12.76
C ALA A 21 -16.65 -19.30 11.40
N ILE A 22 -16.14 -18.42 10.54
CA ILE A 22 -16.66 -18.22 9.18
C ILE A 22 -16.55 -19.48 8.34
N GLU A 23 -15.41 -20.17 8.38
CA GLU A 23 -15.22 -21.43 7.65
C GLU A 23 -16.22 -22.48 8.11
N LEU A 24 -16.35 -22.69 9.42
CA LEU A 24 -17.27 -23.66 10.02
C LEU A 24 -18.74 -23.29 9.77
N TYR A 25 -19.11 -22.01 9.85
CA TYR A 25 -20.44 -21.55 9.47
C TYR A 25 -20.69 -21.76 7.97
N SER A 26 -19.69 -21.57 7.11
CA SER A 26 -19.83 -21.81 5.67
C SER A 26 -20.05 -23.29 5.38
N GLN A 27 -19.30 -24.18 6.03
CA GLN A 27 -19.53 -25.63 5.94
C GLN A 27 -20.91 -26.03 6.50
N ALA A 28 -21.35 -25.39 7.60
CA ALA A 28 -22.69 -25.62 8.15
C ALA A 28 -23.81 -25.13 7.20
N ILE A 29 -23.58 -24.00 6.51
CA ILE A 29 -24.48 -23.43 5.49
C ILE A 29 -24.55 -24.34 4.27
N ASP A 30 -23.43 -24.90 3.81
CA ASP A 30 -23.42 -25.85 2.68
C ASP A 30 -24.28 -27.09 2.98
N LEU A 31 -24.34 -27.50 4.25
CA LEU A 31 -25.20 -28.60 4.69
C LEU A 31 -26.65 -28.19 4.97
N ASN A 32 -26.92 -26.92 5.29
CA ASN A 32 -28.25 -26.41 5.58
C ASN A 32 -28.41 -24.93 5.12
N PRO A 33 -28.58 -24.70 3.80
CA PRO A 33 -28.61 -23.35 3.22
C PRO A 33 -29.90 -22.58 3.50
N SER A 34 -30.88 -23.21 4.15
CA SER A 34 -32.15 -22.60 4.57
C SER A 34 -32.14 -22.06 6.01
N ASN A 35 -31.06 -22.28 6.77
CA ASN A 35 -31.00 -21.83 8.16
C ASN A 35 -30.57 -20.36 8.27
N ALA A 36 -31.55 -19.47 8.50
CA ALA A 36 -31.32 -18.03 8.67
C ALA A 36 -30.33 -17.70 9.81
N GLU A 37 -30.29 -18.50 10.88
CA GLU A 37 -29.42 -18.27 12.03
C GLU A 37 -27.94 -18.42 11.68
N LEU A 38 -27.58 -19.37 10.80
CA LEU A 38 -26.19 -19.54 10.36
C LEU A 38 -25.68 -18.33 9.59
N TYR A 39 -26.51 -17.73 8.73
CA TYR A 39 -26.16 -16.51 8.03
C TYR A 39 -26.07 -15.32 8.99
N ALA A 40 -27.00 -15.17 9.94
CA ALA A 40 -26.93 -14.09 10.93
C ALA A 40 -25.69 -14.17 11.84
N ASP A 41 -25.28 -15.39 12.19
CA ASP A 41 -24.11 -15.63 13.04
C ASP A 41 -22.80 -15.50 12.24
N ARG A 42 -22.77 -15.94 10.97
CA ARG A 42 -21.65 -15.67 10.04
C ARG A 42 -21.51 -14.18 9.71
N ALA A 43 -22.61 -13.46 9.55
CA ALA A 43 -22.61 -12.00 9.41
C ALA A 43 -21.93 -11.33 10.62
N GLN A 44 -22.16 -11.85 11.83
CA GLN A 44 -21.51 -11.33 13.02
C GLN A 44 -20.00 -11.61 13.05
N ALA A 45 -19.57 -12.79 12.62
CA ALA A 45 -18.15 -13.10 12.46
C ALA A 45 -17.49 -12.19 11.40
N ASN A 46 -18.16 -11.97 10.27
CA ASN A 46 -17.73 -11.02 9.24
C ASN A 46 -17.63 -9.57 9.77
N ILE A 47 -18.57 -9.12 10.62
CA ILE A 47 -18.47 -7.80 11.29
C ILE A 47 -17.22 -7.73 12.19
N LYS A 48 -16.89 -8.81 12.90
CA LYS A 48 -15.69 -8.87 13.78
C LYS A 48 -14.40 -8.79 12.98
N LEU A 49 -14.36 -9.40 11.79
CA LEU A 49 -13.22 -9.31 10.85
C LEU A 49 -13.22 -8.06 9.96
N SER A 50 -14.17 -7.14 10.15
CA SER A 50 -14.35 -5.95 9.30
C SER A 50 -14.70 -6.23 7.82
N ASN A 51 -15.20 -7.43 7.51
CA ASN A 51 -15.76 -7.82 6.21
C ASN A 51 -17.22 -7.36 6.09
N PHE A 52 -17.44 -6.04 6.10
CA PHE A 52 -18.78 -5.47 6.27
C PHE A 52 -19.71 -5.71 5.07
N THR A 53 -19.17 -5.82 3.86
CA THR A 53 -19.95 -6.13 2.65
C THR A 53 -20.52 -7.54 2.68
N GLU A 54 -19.70 -8.51 3.07
CA GLU A 54 -20.06 -9.91 3.27
C GLU A 54 -21.04 -10.04 4.43
N ALA A 55 -20.85 -9.26 5.50
CA ALA A 55 -21.81 -9.19 6.60
C ALA A 55 -23.17 -8.63 6.18
N VAL A 56 -23.22 -7.63 5.30
CA VAL A 56 -24.48 -7.12 4.73
C VAL A 56 -25.14 -8.19 3.85
N ALA A 57 -24.37 -8.91 3.04
CA ALA A 57 -24.88 -10.00 2.21
C ALA A 57 -25.46 -11.14 3.05
N ASP A 58 -24.74 -11.59 4.08
CA ASP A 58 -25.20 -12.62 5.02
C ASP A 58 -26.41 -12.15 5.83
N ALA A 59 -26.42 -10.90 6.30
CA ALA A 59 -27.56 -10.35 7.02
C ALA A 59 -28.81 -10.22 6.12
N ASN A 60 -28.64 -9.80 4.86
CA ASN A 60 -29.72 -9.80 3.87
C ASN A 60 -30.23 -11.22 3.63
N ARG A 61 -29.34 -12.21 3.51
CA ARG A 61 -29.74 -13.60 3.33
C ARG A 61 -30.50 -14.15 4.54
N ALA A 62 -30.08 -13.81 5.75
CA ALA A 62 -30.82 -14.14 6.97
C ALA A 62 -32.21 -13.48 6.99
N ILE A 63 -32.34 -12.22 6.57
CA ILE A 63 -33.63 -11.51 6.45
C ILE A 63 -34.52 -12.12 5.37
N GLU A 64 -33.96 -12.52 4.23
CA GLU A 64 -34.70 -13.22 3.17
C GLU A 64 -35.27 -14.56 3.64
N LEU A 65 -34.51 -15.28 4.47
CA LEU A 65 -34.90 -16.60 5.00
C LEU A 65 -35.84 -16.48 6.21
N ASP A 66 -35.65 -15.48 7.06
CA ASP A 66 -36.49 -15.17 8.21
C ASP A 66 -36.63 -13.65 8.39
N PRO A 67 -37.67 -13.04 7.79
CA PRO A 67 -37.95 -11.60 7.94
C PRO A 67 -38.30 -11.17 9.37
N SER A 68 -38.58 -12.09 10.29
CA SER A 68 -38.88 -11.79 11.69
C SER A 68 -37.63 -11.74 12.58
N MET A 69 -36.45 -12.06 12.02
CA MET A 69 -35.20 -12.16 12.76
C MET A 69 -34.60 -10.77 13.08
N ALA A 70 -34.98 -10.19 14.20
CA ALA A 70 -34.46 -8.89 14.66
C ALA A 70 -32.91 -8.83 14.68
N LYS A 71 -32.22 -9.93 15.06
CA LYS A 71 -30.75 -9.97 15.06
C LYS A 71 -30.13 -9.75 13.67
N ALA A 72 -30.79 -10.19 12.60
CA ALA A 72 -30.29 -10.00 11.24
C ALA A 72 -30.35 -8.52 10.81
N TYR A 73 -31.42 -7.81 11.18
CA TYR A 73 -31.52 -6.37 11.00
C TYR A 73 -30.47 -5.60 11.82
N LEU A 74 -30.19 -6.06 13.04
CA LEU A 74 -29.12 -5.49 13.85
C LEU A 74 -27.75 -5.68 13.19
N ARG A 75 -27.44 -6.87 12.64
CA ARG A 75 -26.19 -7.14 11.91
C ARG A 75 -26.08 -6.29 10.64
N LYS A 76 -27.15 -6.21 9.84
CA LYS A 76 -27.23 -5.37 8.64
C LYS A 76 -26.96 -3.90 8.97
N GLY A 77 -27.69 -3.35 9.94
CA GLY A 77 -27.53 -1.96 10.35
C GLY A 77 -26.13 -1.67 10.90
N THR A 78 -25.57 -2.58 11.70
CA THR A 78 -24.21 -2.42 12.25
C THR A 78 -23.15 -2.43 11.14
N ALA A 79 -23.28 -3.33 10.16
CA ALA A 79 -22.37 -3.36 9.02
C ALA A 79 -22.51 -2.11 8.14
N CYS A 80 -23.74 -1.65 7.87
CA CYS A 80 -24.00 -0.41 7.15
C CYS A 80 -23.45 0.84 7.87
N MET A 81 -23.54 0.90 9.21
CA MET A 81 -22.91 1.96 10.02
C MET A 81 -21.39 2.00 9.81
N LYS A 82 -20.73 0.84 9.78
CA LYS A 82 -19.28 0.74 9.54
C LYS A 82 -18.88 1.01 8.09
N LEU A 83 -19.84 0.95 7.16
CA LEU A 83 -19.68 1.34 5.77
C LEU A 83 -20.02 2.81 5.51
N GLU A 84 -20.45 3.56 6.53
CA GLU A 84 -20.94 4.95 6.46
C GLU A 84 -22.24 5.10 5.64
N GLU A 85 -23.02 4.03 5.50
CA GLU A 85 -24.33 4.00 4.84
C GLU A 85 -25.44 4.34 5.85
N TYR A 86 -25.39 5.55 6.43
CA TYR A 86 -26.20 5.90 7.60
C TYR A 86 -27.71 5.83 7.36
N GLN A 87 -28.19 6.16 6.17
CA GLN A 87 -29.61 6.08 5.82
C GLN A 87 -30.08 4.63 5.70
N THR A 88 -29.30 3.77 5.04
CA THR A 88 -29.57 2.33 4.93
C THR A 88 -29.49 1.65 6.31
N ALA A 89 -28.51 2.04 7.13
CA ALA A 89 -28.38 1.59 8.50
C ALA A 89 -29.61 1.98 9.33
N LYS A 90 -30.05 3.24 9.25
CA LYS A 90 -31.25 3.74 9.92
C LYS A 90 -32.48 2.92 9.55
N THR A 91 -32.72 2.68 8.26
CA THR A 91 -33.85 1.86 7.81
C THR A 91 -33.78 0.42 8.32
N ALA A 92 -32.58 -0.19 8.31
CA ALA A 92 -32.40 -1.54 8.86
C ALA A 92 -32.67 -1.58 10.37
N PHE A 93 -32.17 -0.61 11.14
CA PHE A 93 -32.43 -0.54 12.58
C PHE A 93 -33.89 -0.23 12.90
N GLN A 94 -34.57 0.61 12.12
CA GLN A 94 -36.01 0.86 12.28
C GLN A 94 -36.83 -0.41 12.04
N ALA A 95 -36.51 -1.17 10.99
CA ALA A 95 -37.15 -2.45 10.74
C ALA A 95 -36.89 -3.46 11.87
N GLY A 96 -35.67 -3.51 12.41
CA GLY A 96 -35.34 -4.33 13.57
C GLY A 96 -36.07 -3.90 14.86
N ALA A 97 -36.21 -2.59 15.09
CA ALA A 97 -36.92 -2.03 16.24
C ALA A 97 -38.41 -2.40 16.25
N LEU A 98 -39.04 -2.53 15.07
CA LEU A 98 -40.43 -3.00 14.96
C LEU A 98 -40.58 -4.47 15.40
N LEU A 99 -39.53 -5.27 15.24
CA LEU A 99 -39.53 -6.69 15.57
C LEU A 99 -39.09 -6.95 17.04
N ALA A 100 -38.26 -6.08 17.60
CA ALA A 100 -37.78 -6.17 18.97
C ALA A 100 -37.75 -4.78 19.65
N PRO A 101 -38.92 -4.20 19.99
CA PRO A 101 -39.04 -2.84 20.52
C PRO A 101 -38.38 -2.63 21.89
N GLU A 102 -38.20 -3.72 22.66
CA GLU A 102 -37.53 -3.70 23.97
C GLU A 102 -35.99 -3.66 23.89
N ASP A 103 -35.40 -3.87 22.69
CA ASP A 103 -33.95 -3.85 22.50
C ASP A 103 -33.45 -2.42 22.27
N SER A 104 -32.96 -1.81 23.35
CA SER A 104 -32.45 -0.43 23.37
C SER A 104 -31.29 -0.16 22.40
N ARG A 105 -30.62 -1.21 21.88
CA ARG A 105 -29.57 -1.06 20.87
C ARG A 105 -30.11 -0.44 19.58
N PHE A 106 -31.32 -0.81 19.16
CA PHE A 106 -31.90 -0.23 17.93
C PHE A 106 -32.15 1.26 18.09
N THR A 107 -32.76 1.68 19.21
CA THR A 107 -33.03 3.10 19.47
C THR A 107 -31.74 3.92 19.55
N ASN A 108 -30.70 3.39 20.20
CA ASN A 108 -29.40 4.06 20.27
C ASN A 108 -28.76 4.21 18.88
N PHE A 109 -28.74 3.14 18.07
CA PHE A 109 -28.15 3.20 16.74
C PHE A 109 -28.97 4.04 15.74
N ILE A 110 -30.30 4.09 15.86
CA ILE A 110 -31.14 5.00 15.07
C ILE A 110 -30.78 6.45 15.37
N LYS A 111 -30.62 6.80 16.65
CA LYS A 111 -30.20 8.14 17.06
C LYS A 111 -28.80 8.48 16.54
N GLU A 112 -27.86 7.54 16.63
CA GLU A 112 -26.51 7.72 16.08
C GLU A 112 -26.56 7.92 14.55
N CYS A 113 -27.39 7.17 13.82
CA CYS A 113 -27.60 7.40 12.39
C CYS A 113 -28.15 8.81 12.12
N GLU A 114 -29.11 9.28 12.91
CA GLU A 114 -29.70 10.62 12.74
C GLU A 114 -28.68 11.73 12.97
N GLU A 115 -27.83 11.61 13.99
CA GLU A 115 -26.74 12.54 14.25
C GLU A 115 -25.74 12.56 13.08
N ARG A 116 -25.32 11.39 12.58
CA ARG A 116 -24.40 11.28 11.43
C ARG A 116 -24.98 11.82 10.13
N ILE A 117 -26.27 11.54 9.86
CA ILE A 117 -26.99 12.08 8.70
C ILE A 117 -27.12 13.60 8.80
N ALA A 118 -27.34 14.15 10.00
CA ALA A 118 -27.37 15.60 10.22
C ALA A 118 -25.98 16.24 10.00
N GLU A 119 -24.91 15.59 10.45
CA GLU A 119 -23.52 16.02 10.23
C GLU A 119 -23.16 16.04 8.73
N GLU A 120 -23.49 14.99 7.97
CA GLU A 120 -23.27 14.95 6.52
C GLU A 120 -24.03 16.06 5.78
N ASN A 121 -25.28 16.30 6.18
CA ASN A 121 -26.10 17.35 5.58
C ASN A 121 -25.65 18.77 5.97
N ALA A 122 -24.99 18.95 7.12
CA ALA A 122 -24.42 20.22 7.56
C ALA A 122 -23.08 20.54 6.87
N ALA A 123 -22.38 19.53 6.33
CA ALA A 123 -21.10 19.66 5.61
C ALA A 123 -21.25 20.08 4.14
N LEU A 124 -22.50 20.18 3.62
CA LEU A 124 -22.79 20.67 2.28
C LEU A 124 -23.01 22.20 2.28
N PRO A 125 -22.53 22.97 1.28
CA PRO A 125 -22.79 24.40 1.20
C PRO A 125 -24.29 24.66 1.01
N LYS A 126 -24.89 25.45 1.90
CA LYS A 126 -26.28 25.91 1.73
C LYS A 126 -26.40 26.87 0.54
N PRO A 127 -27.37 26.70 -0.37
CA PRO A 127 -27.82 27.77 -1.25
C PRO A 127 -28.57 28.83 -0.44
N PRO A 128 -28.67 30.08 -0.93
CA PRO A 128 -29.37 31.15 -0.23
C PRO A 128 -30.88 30.85 -0.14
N ASP A 129 -31.45 31.25 1.00
CA ASP A 129 -32.82 30.96 1.44
C ASP A 129 -33.92 31.23 0.39
N ALA A 130 -34.91 30.34 0.37
CA ALA A 130 -36.27 30.66 -0.05
C ALA A 130 -37.30 29.84 0.73
N ASP A 131 -38.05 30.56 1.53
CA ASP A 131 -39.36 30.37 2.15
C ASP A 131 -40.11 29.01 2.21
N SER A 132 -40.64 28.81 3.43
CA SER A 132 -41.83 28.12 3.93
C SER A 132 -42.82 27.38 2.98
N THR A 133 -43.21 26.15 3.38
CA THR A 133 -44.56 25.72 3.85
C THR A 133 -44.89 24.24 3.54
N GLY A 134 -45.58 23.56 4.48
CA GLY A 134 -46.57 22.51 4.15
C GLY A 134 -46.26 21.05 4.53
N ALA A 135 -47.17 20.44 5.30
CA ALA A 135 -47.11 19.11 5.94
C ALA A 135 -47.74 17.96 5.07
N PRO A 136 -47.72 16.67 5.52
CA PRO A 136 -47.81 15.39 4.73
C PRO A 136 -49.28 14.83 4.70
N PRO A 137 -49.65 13.52 4.50
CA PRO A 137 -48.89 12.24 4.40
C PRO A 137 -49.49 11.09 3.48
N SER A 138 -48.84 9.91 3.52
CA SER A 138 -49.44 8.58 3.81
C SER A 138 -49.45 7.46 2.75
N ASN A 139 -49.21 6.25 3.29
CA ASN A 139 -49.68 4.90 2.91
C ASN A 139 -48.86 4.01 1.94
N ALA A 140 -48.14 3.05 2.55
CA ALA A 140 -47.98 1.66 2.07
C ALA A 140 -49.32 0.89 2.26
N PRO A 141 -49.57 -0.31 1.68
CA PRO A 141 -48.89 -1.60 2.02
C PRO A 141 -48.61 -2.54 0.81
N ALA A 142 -47.61 -3.45 0.81
CA ALA A 142 -47.55 -4.84 1.34
C ALA A 142 -48.31 -5.89 0.45
N VAL A 143 -48.00 -7.19 0.26
CA VAL A 143 -47.20 -8.26 0.91
C VAL A 143 -47.01 -9.42 -0.12
N SER A 144 -46.15 -10.41 0.21
CA SER A 144 -46.32 -11.89 0.04
C SER A 144 -45.65 -12.55 -1.19
N ASP A 145 -44.57 -13.34 -1.01
CA ASP A 145 -44.47 -14.79 -0.67
C ASP A 145 -44.50 -15.67 -1.95
N LEU A 146 -43.80 -16.78 -2.16
CA LEU A 146 -43.01 -17.79 -1.41
C LEU A 146 -42.27 -18.63 -2.51
N SER A 147 -40.96 -18.90 -2.44
CA SER A 147 -40.30 -20.13 -1.94
C SER A 147 -39.70 -21.08 -3.02
N SER A 148 -38.35 -21.15 -3.05
CA SER A 148 -37.40 -22.32 -3.05
C SER A 148 -37.57 -23.51 -4.04
N PRO A 149 -36.59 -24.45 -4.26
CA PRO A 149 -35.24 -24.68 -3.64
C PRO A 149 -34.06 -25.02 -4.63
N ALA A 150 -32.80 -24.65 -4.34
CA ALA A 150 -31.64 -25.41 -3.80
C ALA A 150 -30.92 -26.46 -4.71
N ASN A 151 -29.63 -26.22 -5.04
CA ASN A 151 -28.48 -27.11 -4.75
C ASN A 151 -27.12 -26.63 -5.33
N VAL A 152 -26.12 -26.70 -4.45
CA VAL A 152 -24.73 -26.18 -4.46
C VAL A 152 -23.79 -26.87 -5.45
N VAL A 153 -23.00 -26.10 -6.25
CA VAL A 153 -21.79 -26.58 -6.97
C VAL A 153 -20.80 -25.41 -7.22
N VAL A 154 -19.50 -25.58 -6.87
CA VAL A 154 -18.23 -24.93 -7.35
C VAL A 154 -18.35 -23.47 -7.83
N PRO A 155 -17.60 -22.43 -7.36
CA PRO A 155 -17.83 -21.07 -7.85
C PRO A 155 -17.67 -21.07 -9.37
N PRO A 156 -18.77 -20.98 -10.14
CA PRO A 156 -18.71 -21.17 -11.55
C PRO A 156 -18.09 -19.90 -12.12
N ARG A 157 -17.54 -19.97 -13.33
CA ARG A 157 -17.43 -18.74 -14.13
C ARG A 157 -18.79 -18.04 -14.04
N PRO A 158 -18.87 -16.74 -13.71
CA PRO A 158 -20.15 -16.10 -13.42
C PRO A 158 -21.13 -16.41 -14.54
N LYS A 159 -22.24 -17.10 -14.20
CA LYS A 159 -23.21 -17.66 -15.17
C LYS A 159 -23.61 -16.63 -16.23
N PHE A 160 -23.76 -15.40 -15.78
CA PHE A 160 -23.95 -14.24 -16.64
C PHE A 160 -22.79 -13.27 -16.43
N ARG A 161 -22.16 -12.88 -17.54
CA ARG A 161 -21.20 -11.77 -17.59
C ARG A 161 -21.98 -10.47 -17.46
N HIS A 162 -21.42 -9.49 -16.76
CA HIS A 162 -21.94 -8.14 -16.76
C HIS A 162 -20.87 -7.13 -17.19
N GLU A 163 -21.31 -6.05 -17.79
CA GLU A 163 -20.49 -4.88 -18.12
C GLU A 163 -21.22 -3.63 -17.68
N PHE A 164 -20.51 -2.52 -17.55
CA PHE A 164 -21.13 -1.23 -17.35
C PHE A 164 -20.55 -0.19 -18.30
N TYR A 165 -21.38 0.75 -18.71
CA TYR A 165 -20.97 1.99 -19.34
C TYR A 165 -21.69 3.14 -18.64
N GLN A 166 -21.25 4.37 -18.88
CA GLN A 166 -21.80 5.52 -18.16
C GLN A 166 -21.88 6.77 -19.02
N LYS A 167 -22.76 7.67 -18.59
CA LYS A 167 -22.88 9.07 -18.97
C LYS A 167 -22.66 9.93 -17.71
N PRO A 168 -22.54 11.26 -17.81
CA PRO A 168 -22.31 12.10 -16.64
C PRO A 168 -23.36 11.87 -15.54
N GLU A 169 -24.64 11.71 -15.88
CA GLU A 169 -25.74 11.57 -14.89
C GLU A 169 -26.26 10.13 -14.70
N GLU A 170 -25.78 9.15 -15.48
CA GLU A 170 -26.35 7.79 -15.51
C GLU A 170 -25.25 6.73 -15.66
N VAL A 171 -25.36 5.61 -14.94
CA VAL A 171 -24.59 4.37 -15.20
C VAL A 171 -25.55 3.32 -15.75
N VAL A 172 -25.15 2.61 -16.79
CA VAL A 172 -25.90 1.49 -17.33
C VAL A 172 -25.13 0.21 -17.11
N VAL A 173 -25.66 -0.68 -16.28
CA VAL A 173 -25.16 -2.04 -16.05
C VAL A 173 -25.93 -2.98 -16.97
N THR A 174 -25.20 -3.74 -17.78
CA THR A 174 -25.76 -4.73 -18.69
C THR A 174 -25.36 -6.12 -18.24
N ILE A 175 -26.33 -6.97 -17.92
CA ILE A 175 -26.12 -8.38 -17.59
C ILE A 175 -26.51 -9.20 -18.82
N PHE A 176 -25.56 -9.92 -19.41
CA PHE A 176 -25.78 -10.71 -20.62
C PHE A 176 -26.40 -12.05 -20.25
N ALA A 177 -27.73 -12.12 -20.30
CA ALA A 177 -28.54 -13.28 -19.96
C ALA A 177 -29.61 -13.51 -21.04
N LYS A 178 -29.51 -14.61 -21.79
CA LYS A 178 -30.42 -14.94 -22.89
C LYS A 178 -31.71 -15.60 -22.37
N ASN A 179 -32.84 -15.22 -22.94
CA ASN A 179 -34.17 -15.78 -22.76
C ASN A 179 -34.65 -15.83 -21.29
N ILE A 180 -34.32 -14.80 -20.50
CA ILE A 180 -34.82 -14.64 -19.13
C ILE A 180 -36.14 -13.85 -19.16
N PRO A 181 -37.27 -14.45 -18.72
CA PRO A 181 -38.53 -13.71 -18.57
C PRO A 181 -38.41 -12.60 -17.51
N ALA A 182 -39.18 -11.53 -17.65
CA ALA A 182 -39.08 -10.37 -16.75
C ALA A 182 -39.49 -10.70 -15.31
N GLU A 183 -40.44 -11.60 -15.14
CA GLU A 183 -40.92 -12.13 -13.85
C GLU A 183 -39.84 -12.88 -13.04
N ASN A 184 -38.75 -13.28 -13.69
CA ASN A 184 -37.65 -14.01 -13.08
C ASN A 184 -36.50 -13.10 -12.62
N VAL A 185 -36.64 -11.77 -12.73
CA VAL A 185 -35.60 -10.80 -12.39
C VAL A 185 -36.10 -9.90 -11.25
N SER A 186 -35.37 -9.85 -10.15
CA SER A 186 -35.59 -8.91 -9.04
C SER A 186 -34.41 -7.96 -8.93
N ILE A 187 -34.68 -6.66 -8.83
CA ILE A 187 -33.65 -5.62 -8.69
C ILE A 187 -34.03 -4.67 -7.56
N ASP A 188 -33.12 -4.50 -6.61
CA ASP A 188 -33.23 -3.56 -5.50
C ASP A 188 -32.10 -2.53 -5.53
N TYR A 189 -32.42 -1.30 -5.14
CA TYR A 189 -31.50 -0.17 -5.14
C TYR A 189 -31.32 0.39 -3.72
N GLY A 190 -30.08 0.51 -3.26
CA GLY A 190 -29.68 1.34 -2.11
C GLY A 190 -28.99 2.63 -2.57
N GLU A 191 -28.65 3.54 -1.65
CA GLU A 191 -27.98 4.81 -2.02
C GLU A 191 -26.61 4.59 -2.66
N GLN A 192 -25.89 3.52 -2.30
CA GLN A 192 -24.63 3.14 -2.94
C GLN A 192 -24.56 1.61 -3.18
N ILE A 193 -25.71 0.94 -3.32
CA ILE A 193 -25.76 -0.53 -3.50
C ILE A 193 -26.71 -0.85 -4.66
N LEU A 194 -26.31 -1.76 -5.53
CA LEU A 194 -27.20 -2.41 -6.49
C LEU A 194 -27.33 -3.87 -6.07
N SER A 195 -28.55 -4.40 -6.04
CA SER A 195 -28.80 -5.83 -5.84
C SER A 195 -29.62 -6.38 -7.00
N VAL A 196 -29.11 -7.39 -7.68
CA VAL A 196 -29.79 -8.07 -8.80
C VAL A 196 -29.87 -9.55 -8.51
N THR A 197 -31.05 -10.11 -8.64
CA THR A 197 -31.30 -11.56 -8.53
C THR A 197 -32.01 -12.05 -9.78
N ILE A 198 -31.48 -13.10 -10.42
CA ILE A 198 -32.12 -13.78 -11.56
C ILE A 198 -32.45 -15.21 -11.14
N ASN A 199 -33.74 -15.53 -11.08
CA ASN A 199 -34.28 -16.81 -10.67
C ASN A 199 -34.72 -17.62 -11.90
N VAL A 200 -33.89 -18.56 -12.35
CA VAL A 200 -34.28 -19.50 -13.42
C VAL A 200 -34.88 -20.76 -12.78
N PRO A 201 -36.11 -21.18 -13.13
CA PRO A 201 -36.71 -22.38 -12.58
C PRO A 201 -35.81 -23.61 -12.74
N GLY A 202 -35.48 -24.28 -11.62
CA GLY A 202 -34.62 -25.47 -11.62
C GLY A 202 -33.10 -25.19 -11.52
N GLU A 203 -32.68 -23.94 -11.37
CA GLU A 203 -31.27 -23.56 -11.20
C GLU A 203 -31.04 -22.68 -9.96
N GLU A 204 -29.80 -22.60 -9.46
CA GLU A 204 -29.47 -21.66 -8.37
C GLU A 204 -29.60 -20.19 -8.84
N PRO A 205 -30.17 -19.29 -8.00
CA PRO A 205 -30.30 -17.88 -8.32
C PRO A 205 -28.97 -17.19 -8.59
N TYR A 206 -28.85 -16.51 -9.72
CA TYR A 206 -27.72 -15.60 -9.95
C TYR A 206 -27.91 -14.32 -9.13
N ARG A 207 -26.88 -13.93 -8.35
CA ARG A 207 -26.90 -12.73 -7.51
C ARG A 207 -25.72 -11.81 -7.82
N LEU A 208 -25.99 -10.53 -8.05
CA LEU A 208 -24.98 -9.47 -8.22
C LEU A 208 -25.29 -8.34 -7.23
N GLN A 209 -24.42 -8.14 -6.25
CA GLN A 209 -24.65 -7.16 -5.16
C GLN A 209 -23.45 -6.23 -4.90
N PRO A 210 -22.98 -5.43 -5.88
CA PRO A 210 -21.84 -4.53 -5.68
C PRO A 210 -22.19 -3.36 -4.75
N ARG A 211 -21.22 -2.95 -3.91
CA ARG A 211 -21.19 -1.56 -3.41
C ARG A 211 -20.77 -0.68 -4.57
N LEU A 212 -21.65 0.18 -5.03
CA LEU A 212 -21.46 1.01 -6.21
C LEU A 212 -20.39 2.08 -5.98
N PHE A 213 -19.64 2.41 -7.01
CA PHE A 213 -18.55 3.38 -6.92
C PHE A 213 -18.97 4.75 -6.35
N GLY A 214 -20.16 5.24 -6.70
CA GLY A 214 -20.72 6.48 -6.17
C GLY A 214 -22.20 6.34 -5.81
N LYS A 215 -22.73 7.35 -5.11
CA LYS A 215 -24.14 7.36 -4.71
C LYS A 215 -25.06 7.44 -5.94
N ILE A 216 -26.20 6.76 -5.88
CA ILE A 216 -27.29 6.77 -6.87
C ILE A 216 -28.57 7.36 -6.27
N ILE A 217 -29.54 7.68 -7.12
CA ILE A 217 -30.88 8.12 -6.71
C ILE A 217 -31.86 6.97 -6.98
N PRO A 218 -32.13 6.07 -6.01
CA PRO A 218 -32.95 4.87 -6.20
C PRO A 218 -34.27 5.12 -6.93
N ALA A 219 -34.98 6.20 -6.59
CA ALA A 219 -36.27 6.56 -7.18
C ALA A 219 -36.21 6.92 -8.68
N LYS A 220 -35.01 7.16 -9.24
CA LYS A 220 -34.78 7.48 -10.66
C LYS A 220 -34.11 6.35 -11.44
N CYS A 221 -33.80 5.24 -10.77
CA CYS A 221 -33.24 4.06 -11.41
C CYS A 221 -34.35 3.27 -12.13
N ARG A 222 -33.99 2.62 -13.24
CA ARG A 222 -34.93 1.81 -14.04
C ARG A 222 -34.20 0.63 -14.66
N TYR A 223 -34.93 -0.42 -15.01
CA TYR A 223 -34.36 -1.55 -15.73
C TYR A 223 -35.28 -2.04 -16.85
N GLN A 224 -34.70 -2.78 -17.79
CA GLN A 224 -35.41 -3.44 -18.87
C GLN A 224 -34.84 -4.85 -19.08
N VAL A 225 -35.72 -5.84 -19.15
CA VAL A 225 -35.36 -7.22 -19.47
C VAL A 225 -35.60 -7.45 -20.97
N LEU A 226 -34.57 -7.87 -21.69
CA LEU A 226 -34.56 -8.16 -23.12
C LEU A 226 -34.26 -9.65 -23.35
N SER A 227 -34.55 -10.15 -24.55
CA SER A 227 -34.32 -11.57 -24.90
C SER A 227 -32.86 -12.02 -24.83
N THR A 228 -31.90 -11.08 -24.80
CA THR A 228 -30.46 -11.40 -24.75
C THR A 228 -29.72 -10.81 -23.55
N LYS A 229 -30.36 -9.93 -22.77
CA LYS A 229 -29.72 -9.17 -21.69
C LYS A 229 -30.73 -8.48 -20.77
N ILE A 230 -30.25 -8.08 -19.59
CA ILE A 230 -30.94 -7.18 -18.68
C ILE A 230 -30.15 -5.87 -18.63
N GLU A 231 -30.77 -4.74 -18.95
CA GLU A 231 -30.17 -3.42 -18.86
C GLU A 231 -30.71 -2.68 -17.64
N ILE A 232 -29.82 -2.26 -16.75
CA ILE A 232 -30.13 -1.56 -15.51
C ILE A 232 -29.52 -0.17 -15.59
N ARG A 233 -30.35 0.86 -15.51
CA ARG A 233 -29.94 2.26 -15.57
C ARG A 233 -30.03 2.87 -14.18
N LEU A 234 -28.86 3.19 -13.64
CA LEU A 234 -28.68 3.81 -12.34
C LEU A 234 -28.51 5.31 -12.52
N ALA A 235 -29.42 6.11 -11.95
CA ALA A 235 -29.28 7.56 -11.93
C ALA A 235 -28.24 7.94 -10.87
N LYS A 236 -27.16 8.62 -11.25
CA LYS A 236 -26.13 9.05 -10.30
C LYS A 236 -26.66 10.20 -9.45
N ALA A 237 -26.29 10.20 -8.17
CA ALA A 237 -26.55 11.33 -7.28
C ALA A 237 -25.65 12.54 -7.63
N GLU A 238 -24.44 12.27 -8.13
CA GLU A 238 -23.50 13.29 -8.58
C GLU A 238 -23.02 13.00 -10.00
N ALA A 239 -22.85 14.06 -10.80
CA ALA A 239 -22.38 13.98 -12.18
C ALA A 239 -20.85 13.77 -12.26
N ILE A 240 -20.39 12.63 -11.71
CA ILE A 240 -18.99 12.23 -11.63
C ILE A 240 -18.73 10.99 -12.49
N GLN A 241 -17.52 10.83 -13.01
CA GLN A 241 -17.13 9.67 -13.82
C GLN A 241 -16.66 8.52 -12.93
N TRP A 242 -17.39 7.40 -12.91
CA TRP A 242 -17.05 6.22 -12.12
C TRP A 242 -15.90 5.43 -12.75
N THR A 243 -14.78 5.25 -12.07
CA THR A 243 -13.63 4.52 -12.64
C THR A 243 -13.82 2.99 -12.63
N SER A 244 -14.76 2.51 -11.83
CA SER A 244 -15.21 1.12 -11.73
C SER A 244 -16.71 1.10 -11.40
N LEU A 245 -17.38 -0.05 -11.55
CA LEU A 245 -18.76 -0.21 -11.08
C LEU A 245 -18.79 -0.28 -9.54
N GLU A 246 -17.79 -0.94 -8.97
CA GLU A 246 -17.64 -1.20 -7.54
C GLU A 246 -16.81 -0.13 -6.83
N TYR A 247 -17.19 0.22 -5.62
CA TYR A 247 -16.44 1.06 -4.71
C TYR A 247 -15.25 0.29 -4.15
N ASN A 248 -14.06 0.86 -4.33
CA ASN A 248 -12.84 0.37 -3.71
C ASN A 248 -12.29 1.49 -2.82
N LYS A 249 -11.99 1.18 -1.54
CA LYS A 249 -11.37 2.14 -0.60
C LYS A 249 -9.98 2.63 -1.05
N ASP A 250 -9.37 1.96 -2.02
CA ASP A 250 -8.10 2.35 -2.65
C ASP A 250 -8.25 3.38 -3.79
N VAL A 251 -9.48 3.78 -4.15
CA VAL A 251 -9.75 4.75 -5.21
C VAL A 251 -10.42 6.00 -4.63
N ALA A 252 -9.65 7.07 -4.49
CA ALA A 252 -10.18 8.39 -4.16
C ALA A 252 -11.17 8.86 -5.24
N VAL A 253 -12.28 9.45 -4.77
CA VAL A 253 -13.45 9.92 -5.53
C VAL A 253 -13.06 10.75 -6.77
N PRO A 254 -13.76 10.63 -7.93
CA PRO A 254 -13.37 11.21 -9.20
C PRO A 254 -13.92 12.62 -9.44
N TYR A 255 -13.28 13.28 -10.42
CA TYR A 255 -13.61 14.53 -11.10
C TYR A 255 -15.10 14.92 -11.06
N LYS A 256 -15.40 16.05 -10.39
CA LYS A 256 -16.53 16.91 -10.74
C LYS A 256 -16.21 17.58 -12.08
N ILE A 257 -17.00 17.31 -13.11
CA ILE A 257 -17.01 18.15 -14.31
C ILE A 257 -17.71 19.46 -13.95
N ASN A 258 -16.93 20.48 -13.60
CA ASN A 258 -17.44 21.85 -13.54
C ASN A 258 -17.66 22.36 -14.97
N LEU A 259 -18.83 22.12 -15.52
CA LEU A 259 -19.37 22.95 -16.61
C LEU A 259 -19.99 24.21 -15.98
N SER A 260 -19.12 25.11 -15.53
CA SER A 260 -19.48 26.49 -15.20
C SER A 260 -19.20 27.36 -16.42
N THR A 261 -20.26 27.56 -17.21
CA THR A 261 -20.50 28.75 -18.04
C THR A 261 -19.88 30.01 -17.43
N GLY A 262 -19.02 30.71 -18.17
CA GLY A 262 -18.66 32.08 -17.78
C GLY A 262 -17.35 32.69 -18.23
N VAL A 263 -16.55 32.14 -19.17
CA VAL A 263 -15.41 32.91 -19.74
C VAL A 263 -15.13 32.53 -21.20
N LEU A 264 -16.18 32.44 -22.02
CA LEU A 264 -16.05 32.24 -23.47
C LEU A 264 -16.86 33.26 -24.28
N TYR A 265 -16.96 34.49 -23.78
CA TYR A 265 -17.68 35.57 -24.47
C TYR A 265 -16.80 36.77 -24.84
N LEU A 266 -15.47 36.69 -24.66
CA LEU A 266 -14.55 37.80 -24.98
C LEU A 266 -13.46 37.45 -25.99
N THR A 267 -13.33 36.19 -26.41
CA THR A 267 -12.31 35.76 -27.39
C THR A 267 -12.89 35.41 -28.76
N MET A 268 -14.21 35.37 -28.94
CA MET A 268 -14.88 35.12 -30.24
C MET A 268 -15.37 36.38 -30.95
N LEU A 269 -14.93 37.58 -30.54
CA LEU A 269 -15.33 38.86 -31.16
C LEU A 269 -14.30 39.47 -32.11
N LEU A 270 -13.23 38.74 -32.48
CA LEU A 270 -12.16 39.31 -33.33
C LEU A 270 -11.71 38.46 -34.52
N ILE A 271 -12.41 37.39 -34.89
CA ILE A 271 -12.21 36.74 -36.20
C ILE A 271 -13.56 36.37 -36.78
N GLY A 272 -14.21 37.38 -37.38
CA GLY A 272 -15.30 37.18 -38.32
C GLY A 272 -14.76 36.81 -39.70
N GLU A 273 -15.58 36.06 -40.42
CA GLU A 273 -15.51 35.75 -41.85
C GLU A 273 -14.50 34.67 -42.27
N MET A 274 -15.00 33.45 -42.45
CA MET A 274 -15.17 32.86 -43.79
C MET A 274 -15.73 31.42 -43.68
N TYR A 275 -16.62 31.09 -44.63
CA TYR A 275 -17.24 29.79 -44.91
C TYR A 275 -18.51 29.40 -44.13
N ALA A 276 -19.62 29.91 -44.64
CA ALA A 276 -20.88 29.17 -44.69
C ALA A 276 -20.75 27.97 -45.65
N ALA A 277 -21.28 26.80 -45.29
CA ALA A 277 -22.29 26.06 -46.07
C ALA A 277 -22.59 24.64 -45.49
N GLN A 278 -23.88 24.30 -45.56
CA GLN A 278 -24.53 22.98 -45.51
C GLN A 278 -24.85 22.32 -44.15
N ARG A 279 -26.13 22.41 -43.76
CA ARG A 279 -26.83 21.46 -42.88
C ARG A 279 -27.48 20.36 -43.74
N PRO A 280 -27.41 19.07 -43.36
CA PRO A 280 -28.35 18.07 -43.85
C PRO A 280 -29.60 18.01 -42.99
N SER A 281 -30.73 18.03 -43.67
CA SER A 281 -32.09 17.79 -43.19
C SER A 281 -32.35 16.30 -42.97
N TYR A 282 -33.17 15.95 -41.97
CA TYR A 282 -33.56 14.58 -41.64
C TYR A 282 -34.72 14.10 -42.54
N PRO A 283 -34.69 12.91 -43.16
CA PRO A 283 -35.87 12.39 -43.87
C PRO A 283 -36.81 11.65 -42.91
N SER A 284 -38.10 11.96 -43.06
CA SER A 284 -39.23 11.38 -42.33
C SER A 284 -39.56 9.94 -42.75
N SER A 285 -40.19 9.21 -41.83
CA SER A 285 -40.72 7.85 -41.95
C SER A 285 -41.56 7.57 -43.20
N LYS A 286 -41.37 6.38 -43.81
CA LYS A 286 -42.45 5.59 -44.43
C LYS A 286 -42.16 4.09 -44.34
N GLN A 287 -43.19 3.33 -43.99
CA GLN A 287 -43.21 1.90 -43.70
C GLN A 287 -43.09 1.03 -44.95
N ARG A 288 -42.28 -0.04 -44.87
CA ARG A 288 -42.51 -1.30 -45.60
C ARG A 288 -42.37 -2.44 -44.59
N GLY A 289 -43.44 -3.18 -44.36
CA GLY A 289 -43.44 -4.37 -43.52
C GLY A 289 -42.53 -5.44 -44.14
N VAL A 290 -41.58 -5.93 -43.35
CA VAL A 290 -40.76 -7.09 -43.67
C VAL A 290 -41.50 -8.32 -43.17
N ASP A 291 -41.57 -9.34 -44.02
CA ASP A 291 -42.17 -10.64 -43.71
C ASP A 291 -41.22 -11.43 -42.79
N TRP A 292 -41.53 -11.42 -41.50
CA TRP A 292 -40.69 -11.97 -40.43
C TRP A 292 -40.53 -13.48 -40.51
N ASP A 293 -41.51 -14.19 -41.08
CA ASP A 293 -41.49 -15.65 -41.14
C ASP A 293 -40.42 -16.14 -42.12
N LYS A 294 -40.12 -15.34 -43.16
CA LYS A 294 -39.05 -15.63 -44.11
C LYS A 294 -37.66 -15.37 -43.51
N LEU A 295 -37.54 -14.32 -42.69
CA LEU A 295 -36.29 -13.95 -42.03
C LEU A 295 -35.92 -14.96 -40.92
N GLU A 296 -36.91 -15.46 -40.18
CA GLU A 296 -36.69 -16.47 -39.14
C GLU A 296 -36.21 -17.81 -39.72
N ALA A 297 -36.67 -18.17 -40.92
CA ALA A 297 -36.22 -19.36 -41.63
C ALA A 297 -34.78 -19.24 -42.16
N GLU A 298 -34.36 -18.04 -42.59
CA GLU A 298 -32.97 -17.76 -42.98
C GLU A 298 -32.02 -17.77 -41.77
N VAL A 299 -32.42 -17.15 -40.65
CA VAL A 299 -31.64 -17.12 -39.41
C VAL A 299 -31.44 -18.52 -38.82
N LYS A 300 -32.47 -19.38 -38.82
CA LYS A 300 -32.34 -20.78 -38.36
C LYS A 300 -31.42 -21.62 -39.24
N LYS A 301 -31.21 -21.22 -40.49
CA LYS A 301 -30.27 -21.87 -41.40
C LYS A 301 -28.84 -21.41 -41.13
N GLU A 302 -28.63 -20.11 -40.86
CA GLU A 302 -27.33 -19.54 -40.49
C GLU A 302 -26.85 -19.98 -39.10
N GLU A 303 -27.74 -20.08 -38.10
CA GLU A 303 -27.40 -20.56 -36.73
C GLU A 303 -26.88 -22.00 -36.70
N LYS A 304 -27.23 -22.82 -37.70
CA LYS A 304 -26.75 -24.21 -37.79
C LYS A 304 -25.30 -24.31 -38.28
N GLU A 305 -24.73 -23.22 -38.80
CA GLU A 305 -23.42 -23.20 -39.46
C GLU A 305 -22.35 -22.38 -38.70
N GLU A 306 -22.67 -21.77 -37.55
CA GLU A 306 -21.74 -20.91 -36.81
C GLU A 306 -20.61 -21.71 -36.10
N LYS A 307 -19.36 -21.55 -36.59
CA LYS A 307 -18.13 -22.03 -35.94
C LYS A 307 -17.53 -20.93 -35.05
N LEU A 308 -16.89 -21.33 -33.93
CA LEU A 308 -16.09 -20.44 -33.08
C LEU A 308 -15.05 -19.69 -33.93
N ASP A 309 -15.01 -18.37 -33.85
CA ASP A 309 -14.10 -17.53 -34.64
C ASP A 309 -13.15 -16.70 -33.76
N GLY A 310 -11.98 -16.33 -34.33
CA GLY A 310 -10.96 -15.48 -33.71
C GLY A 310 -10.09 -16.12 -32.62
N ASP A 311 -9.63 -15.31 -31.66
CA ASP A 311 -8.62 -15.67 -30.65
C ASP A 311 -9.06 -16.80 -29.71
N ALA A 312 -10.37 -16.98 -29.50
CA ALA A 312 -10.91 -18.04 -28.66
C ALA A 312 -10.79 -19.43 -29.34
N ALA A 313 -10.99 -19.49 -30.66
CA ALA A 313 -10.76 -20.69 -31.45
C ALA A 313 -9.26 -21.01 -31.53
N LEU A 314 -8.43 -19.98 -31.70
CA LEU A 314 -6.98 -20.11 -31.78
C LEU A 314 -6.34 -20.55 -30.45
N ASN A 315 -6.76 -19.97 -29.31
CA ASN A 315 -6.27 -20.37 -27.99
C ASN A 315 -6.67 -21.80 -27.63
N LYS A 316 -7.92 -22.19 -27.94
CA LYS A 316 -8.36 -23.58 -27.76
C LYS A 316 -7.54 -24.54 -28.63
N PHE A 317 -7.28 -24.16 -29.88
CA PHE A 317 -6.42 -24.92 -30.79
C PHE A 317 -5.00 -25.10 -30.25
N PHE A 318 -4.37 -24.07 -29.69
CA PHE A 318 -3.04 -24.18 -29.08
C PHE A 318 -3.04 -25.04 -27.80
N GLN A 319 -4.08 -24.97 -26.98
CA GLN A 319 -4.23 -25.81 -25.80
C GLN A 319 -4.36 -27.29 -26.18
N ASP A 320 -5.14 -27.58 -27.22
CA ASP A 320 -5.30 -28.94 -27.74
C ASP A 320 -3.98 -29.46 -28.31
N ILE A 321 -3.24 -28.67 -29.12
CA ILE A 321 -1.91 -29.05 -29.62
C ILE A 321 -0.95 -29.34 -28.46
N TYR A 322 -0.88 -28.46 -27.45
CA TYR A 322 0.09 -28.61 -26.37
C TYR A 322 -0.22 -29.80 -25.45
N ARG A 323 -1.51 -30.08 -25.19
CA ARG A 323 -1.94 -31.21 -24.37
C ARG A 323 -1.55 -32.54 -25.01
N ASP A 324 -1.71 -32.63 -26.33
CA ASP A 324 -1.56 -33.88 -27.09
C ASP A 324 -0.15 -34.04 -27.71
N ALA A 325 0.74 -33.06 -27.51
CA ALA A 325 2.11 -33.03 -28.04
C ALA A 325 3.11 -33.94 -27.30
N ASP A 326 4.11 -34.44 -28.05
CA ASP A 326 5.29 -35.09 -27.48
C ASP A 326 6.24 -34.09 -26.79
N GLU A 327 7.21 -34.60 -26.03
CA GLU A 327 8.10 -33.75 -25.22
C GLU A 327 8.99 -32.83 -26.06
N ASP A 328 9.46 -33.26 -27.23
CA ASP A 328 10.26 -32.43 -28.12
C ASP A 328 9.42 -31.28 -28.70
N THR A 329 8.15 -31.56 -29.02
CA THR A 329 7.17 -30.56 -29.49
C THR A 329 6.84 -29.56 -28.39
N LYS A 330 6.57 -30.01 -27.16
CA LYS A 330 6.34 -29.12 -26.00
C LYS A 330 7.58 -28.26 -25.70
N ARG A 331 8.77 -28.83 -25.86
CA ARG A 331 10.05 -28.13 -25.66
C ARG A 331 10.28 -27.07 -26.74
N ALA A 332 9.97 -27.38 -28.00
CA ALA A 332 10.01 -26.44 -29.11
C ALA A 332 9.02 -25.29 -28.90
N MET A 333 7.79 -25.60 -28.50
CA MET A 333 6.74 -24.60 -28.23
C MET A 333 7.13 -23.68 -27.08
N ARG A 334 7.63 -24.22 -25.96
CA ARG A 334 8.10 -23.40 -24.83
C ARG A 334 9.29 -22.51 -25.22
N LYS A 335 10.30 -23.06 -25.89
CA LYS A 335 11.50 -22.32 -26.28
C LYS A 335 11.15 -21.18 -27.26
N SER A 336 10.41 -21.49 -28.33
CA SER A 336 10.03 -20.50 -29.34
C SER A 336 9.13 -19.41 -28.78
N PHE A 337 8.14 -19.77 -27.95
CA PHE A 337 7.24 -18.80 -27.32
C PHE A 337 7.99 -17.88 -26.36
N LEU A 338 8.89 -18.42 -25.54
CA LEU A 338 9.68 -17.63 -24.59
C LEU A 338 10.70 -16.73 -25.29
N GLU A 339 11.44 -17.25 -26.28
CA GLU A 339 12.47 -16.48 -26.98
C GLU A 339 11.90 -15.39 -27.89
N SER A 340 10.71 -15.60 -28.45
CA SER A 340 10.00 -14.64 -29.29
C SER A 340 9.10 -13.68 -28.51
N ASN A 341 9.12 -13.72 -27.18
CA ASN A 341 8.26 -12.92 -26.32
C ASN A 341 6.76 -13.08 -26.63
N GLY A 342 6.34 -14.31 -26.93
CA GLY A 342 4.96 -14.69 -27.19
C GLY A 342 4.48 -14.51 -28.63
N THR A 343 5.37 -14.13 -29.56
CA THR A 343 4.98 -13.82 -30.96
C THR A 343 5.14 -14.98 -31.93
N VAL A 344 5.98 -15.97 -31.61
CA VAL A 344 6.25 -17.16 -32.44
C VAL A 344 6.06 -18.42 -31.62
N LEU A 345 5.30 -19.37 -32.17
CA LEU A 345 5.10 -20.70 -31.59
C LEU A 345 5.47 -21.77 -32.63
N SER A 346 6.52 -22.53 -32.37
CA SER A 346 6.98 -23.63 -33.23
C SER A 346 6.83 -24.97 -32.54
N THR A 347 6.34 -25.97 -33.27
CA THR A 347 6.22 -27.37 -32.82
C THR A 347 7.43 -28.20 -33.21
N ASN A 348 8.41 -27.65 -33.93
CA ASN A 348 9.50 -28.42 -34.53
C ASN A 348 10.84 -28.19 -33.82
N TRP A 349 11.21 -29.11 -32.92
CA TRP A 349 12.47 -29.01 -32.17
C TRP A 349 13.72 -29.01 -33.05
N LYS A 350 13.70 -29.68 -34.21
CA LYS A 350 14.85 -29.68 -35.14
C LYS A 350 15.11 -28.30 -35.75
N GLU A 351 14.08 -27.47 -35.85
CA GLU A 351 14.15 -26.13 -36.41
C GLU A 351 14.58 -25.10 -35.36
N VAL A 352 13.98 -25.12 -34.17
CA VAL A 352 14.24 -24.13 -33.12
C VAL A 352 15.28 -24.58 -32.11
N GLY A 353 15.66 -25.86 -32.07
CA GLY A 353 16.61 -26.38 -31.08
C GLY A 353 18.00 -25.76 -31.20
N ALA A 354 18.48 -25.56 -32.43
CA ALA A 354 19.84 -25.08 -32.72
C ALA A 354 19.96 -23.58 -33.02
N LYS A 355 18.84 -22.85 -33.13
CA LYS A 355 18.80 -21.41 -33.48
C LYS A 355 17.98 -20.62 -32.45
N LYS A 356 18.23 -19.31 -32.37
CA LYS A 356 17.42 -18.39 -31.56
C LYS A 356 16.16 -18.01 -32.34
N VAL A 357 15.00 -18.02 -31.70
CA VAL A 357 13.75 -17.62 -32.33
C VAL A 357 13.54 -16.11 -32.14
N GLU A 358 13.45 -15.36 -33.24
CA GLU A 358 13.23 -13.90 -33.19
C GLU A 358 11.74 -13.56 -33.01
N ALA A 359 11.46 -12.42 -32.39
CA ALA A 359 10.10 -11.94 -32.22
C ALA A 359 9.57 -11.33 -33.53
N THR A 360 8.39 -11.78 -33.99
CA THR A 360 7.75 -11.27 -35.21
C THR A 360 6.31 -10.86 -34.86
N PRO A 361 6.03 -9.58 -34.58
CA PRO A 361 4.68 -9.15 -34.24
C PRO A 361 3.72 -9.38 -35.43
N PRO A 362 2.42 -9.59 -35.18
CA PRO A 362 1.42 -9.70 -36.24
C PRO A 362 1.41 -8.48 -37.17
N ASP A 363 1.06 -8.69 -38.44
CA ASP A 363 1.01 -7.62 -39.45
C ASP A 363 0.16 -6.42 -38.97
N GLY A 364 0.77 -5.24 -38.93
CA GLY A 364 0.14 -4.00 -38.46
C GLY A 364 0.31 -3.68 -36.97
N MET A 365 1.00 -4.53 -36.20
CA MET A 365 1.33 -4.27 -34.79
C MET A 365 2.83 -4.04 -34.58
N GLU A 366 3.21 -3.10 -33.71
CA GLU A 366 4.60 -2.89 -33.29
C GLU A 366 4.88 -3.58 -31.96
N LEU A 367 6.00 -4.33 -31.89
CA LEU A 367 6.48 -4.93 -30.65
C LEU A 367 6.97 -3.83 -29.70
N LYS A 368 6.15 -3.43 -28.71
CA LYS A 368 6.58 -2.50 -27.67
C LYS A 368 7.49 -3.24 -26.68
N LYS A 369 8.80 -3.03 -26.78
CA LYS A 369 9.76 -3.57 -25.80
C LYS A 369 9.45 -2.98 -24.42
N SER A 370 9.31 -3.84 -23.41
CA SER A 370 9.18 -3.39 -22.02
C SER A 370 10.43 -2.59 -21.63
N GLU A 371 10.22 -1.34 -21.25
CA GLU A 371 11.26 -0.48 -20.70
C GLU A 371 11.66 -0.98 -19.31
N THR A 372 12.96 -1.02 -19.04
CA THR A 372 13.49 -1.49 -17.75
C THR A 372 14.09 -0.35 -16.95
N VAL A 373 13.75 -0.27 -15.67
CA VAL A 373 14.46 0.55 -14.69
C VAL A 373 15.32 -0.37 -13.84
N VAL A 374 16.60 -0.04 -13.73
CA VAL A 374 17.53 -0.79 -12.88
C VAL A 374 17.71 -0.04 -11.57
N LEU A 375 17.53 -0.72 -10.44
CA LEU A 375 17.70 -0.17 -9.11
C LEU A 375 18.91 -0.85 -8.43
N TYR A 376 19.82 -0.08 -7.84
CA TYR A 376 21.03 -0.60 -7.20
C TYR A 376 21.15 -0.15 -5.74
N PRO A 377 20.46 -0.83 -4.81
CA PRO A 377 20.54 -0.57 -3.38
C PRO A 377 21.92 -0.95 -2.83
N SER A 378 22.35 -0.24 -1.78
CA SER A 378 23.47 -0.65 -0.95
C SER A 378 23.06 -1.74 0.05
N PRO A 379 24.02 -2.48 0.62
CA PRO A 379 23.73 -3.48 1.65
C PRO A 379 23.08 -2.87 2.89
N GLY A 380 21.99 -3.48 3.35
CA GLY A 380 21.21 -2.99 4.49
C GLY A 380 19.73 -3.14 4.23
N ILE A 381 19.00 -3.77 5.14
CA ILE A 381 17.57 -4.02 4.94
C ILE A 381 16.77 -2.73 4.75
N GLY A 382 17.21 -1.63 5.38
CA GLY A 382 16.59 -0.33 5.19
C GLY A 382 16.74 0.26 3.78
N HIS A 383 17.90 0.06 3.15
CA HIS A 383 18.18 0.50 1.78
C HIS A 383 17.39 -0.36 0.78
N LEU A 384 17.42 -1.69 0.95
CA LEU A 384 16.70 -2.62 0.09
C LEU A 384 15.19 -2.40 0.12
N ILE A 385 14.58 -2.30 1.32
CA ILE A 385 13.13 -2.07 1.45
C ILE A 385 12.75 -0.78 0.73
N SER A 386 13.44 0.33 1.01
CA SER A 386 13.13 1.62 0.37
C SER A 386 13.19 1.53 -1.16
N MET A 387 14.18 0.80 -1.69
CA MET A 387 14.36 0.62 -3.12
C MET A 387 13.28 -0.29 -3.75
N VAL A 388 12.85 -1.32 -3.03
CA VAL A 388 11.71 -2.17 -3.45
C VAL A 388 10.41 -1.38 -3.45
N GLU A 389 10.14 -0.58 -2.42
CA GLU A 389 8.95 0.26 -2.36
C GLU A 389 8.95 1.34 -3.46
N LEU A 390 10.12 1.89 -3.81
CA LEU A 390 10.28 2.72 -5.02
C LEU A 390 9.90 1.93 -6.28
N GLY A 391 10.41 0.71 -6.45
CA GLY A 391 10.08 -0.16 -7.58
C GLY A 391 8.57 -0.43 -7.71
N LYS A 392 7.90 -0.76 -6.60
CA LYS A 392 6.43 -0.95 -6.56
C LYS A 392 5.69 0.33 -6.96
N LEU A 393 6.14 1.48 -6.46
CA LEU A 393 5.55 2.78 -6.77
C LEU A 393 5.72 3.18 -8.24
N LEU A 394 6.85 2.81 -8.86
CA LEU A 394 7.08 3.02 -10.29
C LEU A 394 6.14 2.17 -11.15
N ILE A 395 6.00 0.88 -10.81
CA ILE A 395 5.10 -0.05 -11.54
C ILE A 395 3.64 0.39 -11.42
N SER A 396 3.20 0.83 -10.23
CA SER A 396 1.80 1.25 -10.04
C SER A 396 1.44 2.46 -10.91
N ARG A 397 2.41 3.33 -11.22
CA ARG A 397 2.22 4.48 -12.10
C ARG A 397 2.37 4.15 -13.57
N SER A 398 3.30 3.26 -13.90
CA SER A 398 3.64 2.86 -15.27
C SER A 398 3.70 1.33 -15.37
N PRO A 399 2.55 0.65 -15.53
CA PRO A 399 2.48 -0.82 -15.51
C PRO A 399 3.29 -1.52 -16.60
N SER A 400 3.73 -0.79 -17.62
CA SER A 400 4.61 -1.28 -18.69
C SER A 400 6.09 -1.33 -18.32
N LEU A 401 6.49 -0.77 -17.16
CA LEU A 401 7.86 -0.83 -16.68
C LEU A 401 8.17 -2.20 -16.07
N SER A 402 9.35 -2.72 -16.41
CA SER A 402 9.99 -3.79 -15.66
C SER A 402 11.01 -3.19 -14.69
N ILE A 403 11.09 -3.73 -13.48
CA ILE A 403 12.06 -3.31 -12.47
C ILE A 403 13.07 -4.44 -12.25
N THR A 404 14.35 -4.12 -12.38
CA THR A 404 15.43 -5.05 -11.98
C THR A 404 16.23 -4.47 -10.83
N ILE A 405 16.28 -5.17 -9.70
CA ILE A 405 16.99 -4.76 -8.51
C ILE A 405 18.30 -5.55 -8.40
N LEU A 406 19.43 -4.85 -8.43
CA LEU A 406 20.74 -5.45 -8.22
C LEU A 406 20.97 -5.71 -6.74
N SER A 407 21.23 -6.96 -6.37
CA SER A 407 21.47 -7.35 -4.98
C SER A 407 22.96 -7.68 -4.80
N PRO A 408 23.77 -6.78 -4.21
CA PRO A 408 25.17 -7.09 -3.90
C PRO A 408 25.24 -8.20 -2.85
N SER A 409 26.06 -9.22 -3.11
CA SER A 409 26.34 -10.26 -2.11
C SER A 409 27.12 -9.67 -0.93
N PHE A 410 26.49 -9.58 0.23
CA PHE A 410 27.07 -8.98 1.44
C PHE A 410 26.92 -9.93 2.64
N ARG A 411 28.01 -10.14 3.40
CA ARG A 411 28.07 -11.16 4.47
C ARG A 411 28.00 -10.58 5.89
N PHE A 412 27.90 -9.25 6.03
CA PHE A 412 27.89 -8.56 7.31
C PHE A 412 26.47 -8.23 7.78
N ASN A 413 26.37 -7.76 9.02
CA ASN A 413 25.14 -7.46 9.75
C ASN A 413 24.31 -6.34 9.08
N THR A 414 23.57 -6.73 8.06
CA THR A 414 22.69 -5.86 7.28
C THR A 414 21.21 -6.24 7.43
N GLY A 415 20.92 -7.25 8.26
CA GLY A 415 19.60 -7.89 8.37
C GLY A 415 19.37 -8.93 7.26
N SER A 416 18.62 -10.00 7.58
CA SER A 416 18.22 -10.99 6.57
C SER A 416 17.00 -10.51 5.79
N TYR A 417 17.08 -10.57 4.46
CA TYR A 417 16.01 -10.13 3.56
C TYR A 417 15.61 -11.20 2.53
N SER A 418 16.09 -12.44 2.66
CA SER A 418 15.77 -13.53 1.71
C SER A 418 14.27 -13.85 1.69
N SER A 419 13.62 -13.89 2.86
CA SER A 419 12.17 -14.08 2.98
C SER A 419 11.41 -12.90 2.38
N TYR A 420 11.88 -11.67 2.62
CA TYR A 420 11.29 -10.46 2.04
C TYR A 420 11.39 -10.45 0.50
N ILE A 421 12.58 -10.71 -0.06
CA ILE A 421 12.78 -10.83 -1.52
C ILE A 421 11.86 -11.91 -2.12
N SER A 422 11.75 -13.07 -1.46
CA SER A 422 10.90 -14.17 -1.93
C SER A 422 9.43 -13.76 -1.96
N SER A 423 8.96 -13.07 -0.91
CA SER A 423 7.59 -12.54 -0.83
C SER A 423 7.33 -11.45 -1.88
N VAL A 424 8.28 -10.54 -2.12
CA VAL A 424 8.13 -9.52 -3.17
C VAL A 424 8.08 -10.16 -4.55
N SER A 425 8.97 -11.12 -4.82
CA SER A 425 9.04 -11.79 -6.12
C SER A 425 7.79 -12.61 -6.45
N SER A 426 7.10 -13.16 -5.44
CA SER A 426 5.85 -13.90 -5.66
C SER A 426 4.65 -12.98 -5.91
N VAL A 427 4.61 -11.80 -5.29
CA VAL A 427 3.50 -10.84 -5.41
C VAL A 427 3.67 -9.90 -6.60
N PHE A 428 4.91 -9.54 -6.96
CA PHE A 428 5.22 -8.55 -8.00
C PHE A 428 6.15 -9.16 -9.07
N PRO A 429 5.62 -9.90 -10.06
CA PRO A 429 6.44 -10.57 -11.08
C PRO A 429 7.21 -9.60 -11.99
N SER A 430 6.79 -8.33 -12.07
CA SER A 430 7.51 -7.27 -12.79
C SER A 430 8.73 -6.72 -12.02
N ILE A 431 8.94 -7.14 -10.77
CA ILE A 431 10.14 -6.84 -9.98
C ILE A 431 11.02 -8.09 -9.95
N THR A 432 12.21 -8.00 -10.53
CA THR A 432 13.18 -9.09 -10.52
C THR A 432 14.42 -8.71 -9.72
N PHE A 433 15.06 -9.68 -9.08
CA PHE A 433 16.28 -9.48 -8.31
C PHE A 433 17.44 -10.18 -9.01
N HIS A 434 18.53 -9.44 -9.21
CA HIS A 434 19.77 -9.97 -9.80
C HIS A 434 20.88 -9.93 -8.76
N THR A 435 21.25 -11.11 -8.24
CA THR A 435 22.33 -11.23 -7.25
C THR A 435 23.69 -11.12 -7.92
N LEU A 436 24.47 -10.11 -7.51
CA LEU A 436 25.86 -9.95 -7.94
C LEU A 436 26.76 -10.97 -7.22
N PRO A 437 27.82 -11.46 -7.86
CA PRO A 437 28.71 -12.44 -7.25
C PRO A 437 29.42 -11.86 -6.01
N PRO A 438 29.77 -12.70 -5.02
CA PRO A 438 30.50 -12.26 -3.85
C PRO A 438 31.91 -11.79 -4.23
N ILE A 439 32.37 -10.72 -3.57
CA ILE A 439 33.70 -10.15 -3.76
C ILE A 439 34.46 -10.18 -2.43
N PRO A 440 35.73 -10.64 -2.42
CA PRO A 440 36.55 -10.60 -1.22
C PRO A 440 36.91 -9.15 -0.84
N LEU A 441 37.01 -8.88 0.46
CA LEU A 441 37.51 -7.60 0.96
C LEU A 441 38.99 -7.43 0.61
N LEU A 442 39.37 -6.21 0.20
CA LEU A 442 40.74 -5.89 -0.20
C LEU A 442 41.73 -5.98 0.97
N ARG A 443 41.29 -5.68 2.20
CA ARG A 443 42.11 -5.78 3.42
C ARG A 443 41.89 -7.09 4.18
N GLY A 444 41.24 -8.08 3.57
CA GLY A 444 41.01 -9.38 4.19
C GLY A 444 39.95 -9.33 5.29
N ASP A 445 40.38 -9.24 6.54
CA ASP A 445 39.52 -9.30 7.72
C ASP A 445 38.71 -7.99 7.92
N PRO A 446 37.40 -8.04 8.24
CA PRO A 446 36.59 -6.86 8.52
C PRO A 446 37.13 -5.99 9.68
N GLY A 447 37.84 -6.57 10.65
CA GLY A 447 38.49 -5.83 11.74
C GLY A 447 39.58 -4.85 11.29
N ASN A 448 40.06 -4.97 10.04
CA ASN A 448 41.04 -4.06 9.42
C ASN A 448 40.41 -2.76 8.86
N TYR A 449 39.09 -2.63 8.95
CA TYR A 449 38.33 -1.47 8.52
C TYR A 449 37.97 -0.59 9.71
N SER A 450 37.84 0.70 9.46
CA SER A 450 37.49 1.68 10.50
C SER A 450 36.05 1.49 10.97
N ASP A 451 35.13 1.37 10.02
CA ASP A 451 33.69 1.27 10.24
C ASP A 451 33.00 0.43 9.14
N MET A 452 31.68 0.23 9.27
CA MET A 452 30.91 -0.62 8.34
C MET A 452 30.68 0.09 7.00
N GLU A 453 30.62 1.41 7.01
CA GLU A 453 30.44 2.25 5.84
C GLU A 453 31.66 2.16 4.91
N GLU A 454 32.90 2.07 5.43
CA GLU A 454 34.12 1.80 4.64
C GLU A 454 34.01 0.47 3.87
N ILE A 455 33.54 -0.58 4.55
CA ILE A 455 33.32 -1.91 3.95
C ILE A 455 32.25 -1.85 2.86
N ILE A 456 31.15 -1.12 3.08
CA ILE A 456 30.07 -0.94 2.11
C ILE A 456 30.58 -0.23 0.85
N PHE A 457 31.25 0.92 1.00
CA PHE A 457 31.80 1.66 -0.14
C PHE A 457 32.81 0.82 -0.93
N GLU A 458 33.72 0.11 -0.25
CA GLU A 458 34.68 -0.76 -0.91
C GLU A 458 33.99 -1.90 -1.67
N THR A 459 33.03 -2.57 -1.05
CA THR A 459 32.35 -3.72 -1.66
C THR A 459 31.56 -3.30 -2.91
N LEU A 460 30.86 -2.16 -2.84
CA LEU A 460 30.10 -1.64 -3.98
C LEU A 460 31.03 -1.19 -5.12
N ARG A 461 32.12 -0.49 -4.79
CA ARG A 461 33.14 -0.09 -5.78
C ARG A 461 33.79 -1.30 -6.44
N SER A 462 34.12 -2.32 -5.67
CA SER A 462 34.73 -3.54 -6.20
C SER A 462 33.75 -4.34 -7.07
N ASN A 463 32.44 -4.14 -6.91
CA ASN A 463 31.40 -4.73 -7.76
C ASN A 463 31.21 -4.04 -9.11
N ASN A 464 31.84 -2.89 -9.35
CA ASN A 464 31.72 -2.14 -10.60
C ASN A 464 31.91 -3.00 -11.87
N PRO A 465 32.89 -3.92 -11.98
CA PRO A 465 33.02 -4.79 -13.15
C PRO A 465 31.79 -5.67 -13.39
N ASN A 466 31.17 -6.19 -12.32
CA ASN A 466 29.96 -7.01 -12.42
C ASN A 466 28.74 -6.17 -12.83
N VAL A 467 28.62 -4.96 -12.27
CA VAL A 467 27.55 -4.00 -12.64
C VAL A 467 27.69 -3.61 -14.12
N HIS A 468 28.91 -3.30 -14.57
CA HIS A 468 29.18 -3.01 -15.97
C HIS A 468 28.83 -4.19 -16.88
N GLN A 469 29.24 -5.41 -16.52
CA GLN A 469 28.90 -6.62 -17.28
C GLN A 469 27.38 -6.82 -17.37
N PHE A 470 26.67 -6.63 -16.25
CA PHE A 470 25.22 -6.73 -16.19
C PHE A 470 24.54 -5.70 -17.10
N LEU A 471 24.89 -4.41 -16.97
CA LEU A 471 24.31 -3.35 -17.80
C LEU A 471 24.62 -3.56 -19.29
N ASN A 472 25.85 -3.96 -19.64
CA ASN A 472 26.19 -4.29 -21.02
C ASN A 472 25.36 -5.46 -21.57
N SER A 473 25.06 -6.48 -20.76
CA SER A 473 24.18 -7.58 -21.17
C SER A 473 22.74 -7.10 -21.33
N LEU A 474 22.23 -6.33 -20.37
CA LEU A 474 20.84 -5.88 -20.32
C LEU A 474 20.53 -4.90 -21.46
N SER A 475 21.40 -3.92 -21.71
CA SER A 475 21.23 -2.92 -22.77
C SER A 475 21.21 -3.54 -24.17
N ARG A 476 21.73 -4.77 -24.34
CA ARG A 476 21.62 -5.53 -25.61
C ARG A 476 20.27 -6.25 -25.74
N SER A 477 19.60 -6.58 -24.63
CA SER A 477 18.32 -7.29 -24.65
C SER A 477 17.11 -6.36 -24.61
N CYS A 478 17.16 -5.27 -23.85
CA CYS A 478 16.06 -4.31 -23.72
C CYS A 478 16.53 -2.88 -23.46
N PRO A 479 15.70 -1.86 -23.78
CA PRO A 479 15.97 -0.48 -23.39
C PRO A 479 15.99 -0.31 -21.87
N VAL A 480 16.99 0.41 -21.36
CA VAL A 480 17.10 0.80 -19.94
C VAL A 480 16.73 2.28 -19.82
N SER A 481 15.58 2.59 -19.22
CA SER A 481 15.07 3.97 -19.13
C SER A 481 15.77 4.79 -18.05
N ALA A 482 16.19 4.15 -16.96
CA ALA A 482 16.90 4.82 -15.88
C ALA A 482 17.69 3.81 -15.02
N PHE A 483 18.77 4.30 -14.42
CA PHE A 483 19.53 3.60 -13.39
C PHE A 483 19.46 4.38 -12.08
N VAL A 484 18.79 3.82 -11.07
CA VAL A 484 18.65 4.45 -9.76
C VAL A 484 19.64 3.80 -8.79
N ILE A 485 20.60 4.56 -8.29
CA ILE A 485 21.64 4.08 -7.39
C ILE A 485 21.46 4.64 -5.98
N ASP A 486 21.63 3.80 -4.96
CA ASP A 486 21.79 4.30 -3.60
C ASP A 486 23.04 5.19 -3.48
N PHE A 487 23.07 6.12 -2.53
CA PHE A 487 24.21 7.04 -2.40
C PHE A 487 25.54 6.35 -2.06
N PHE A 488 25.54 5.18 -1.40
CA PHE A 488 26.76 4.40 -1.24
C PHE A 488 27.26 3.78 -2.56
N SER A 489 26.34 3.56 -3.51
CA SER A 489 26.62 2.99 -4.84
C SER A 489 27.11 4.06 -5.84
N TYR A 490 27.48 5.26 -5.39
CA TYR A 490 27.96 6.36 -6.23
C TYR A 490 29.06 5.99 -7.26
N PRO A 491 29.98 5.04 -7.01
CA PRO A 491 31.00 4.69 -8.00
C PRO A 491 30.41 4.08 -9.29
N ALA A 492 29.15 3.62 -9.26
CA ALA A 492 28.45 3.10 -10.42
C ALA A 492 27.96 4.19 -11.39
N LEU A 493 28.01 5.47 -10.99
CA LEU A 493 27.65 6.61 -11.84
C LEU A 493 28.47 6.63 -13.13
N GLU A 494 29.80 6.48 -13.04
CA GLU A 494 30.67 6.47 -14.24
C GLU A 494 30.39 5.29 -15.17
N ILE A 495 29.96 4.14 -14.62
CA ILE A 495 29.59 2.96 -15.43
C ILE A 495 28.41 3.32 -16.33
N SER A 496 27.34 3.86 -15.74
CA SER A 496 26.11 4.17 -16.47
C SER A 496 26.31 5.20 -17.59
N ARG A 497 27.22 6.17 -17.40
CA ARG A 497 27.59 7.16 -18.41
C ARG A 497 28.17 6.53 -19.67
N SER A 498 28.95 5.46 -19.53
CA SER A 498 29.50 4.74 -20.69
C SER A 498 28.41 4.11 -21.58
N PHE A 499 27.22 3.90 -21.02
CA PHE A 499 26.03 3.40 -21.74
C PHE A 499 25.01 4.49 -22.08
N GLN A 500 25.29 5.76 -21.74
CA GLN A 500 24.34 6.88 -21.89
C GLN A 500 23.00 6.64 -21.20
N ILE A 501 23.00 5.94 -20.06
CA ILE A 501 21.81 5.68 -19.26
C ILE A 501 21.64 6.83 -18.25
N PRO A 502 20.46 7.49 -18.18
CA PRO A 502 20.17 8.48 -17.15
C PRO A 502 20.27 7.86 -15.74
N THR A 503 21.03 8.51 -14.87
CA THR A 503 21.35 7.99 -13.54
C THR A 503 20.90 8.92 -12.44
N PHE A 504 20.08 8.36 -11.54
CA PHE A 504 19.48 9.07 -10.43
C PHE A 504 20.02 8.51 -9.12
N PHE A 505 20.31 9.40 -8.18
CA PHE A 505 20.60 8.97 -6.81
C PHE A 505 19.30 8.76 -6.06
N PHE A 506 19.26 7.75 -5.20
CA PHE A 506 18.24 7.61 -4.18
C PHE A 506 18.86 7.77 -2.80
N VAL A 507 18.48 8.87 -2.13
CA VAL A 507 18.88 9.16 -0.77
C VAL A 507 17.79 8.63 0.17
N THR A 508 18.14 7.55 0.87
CA THR A 508 17.29 6.85 1.84
C THR A 508 17.30 7.50 3.23
N SER A 509 17.83 8.73 3.33
CA SER A 509 17.73 9.65 4.46
C SER A 509 16.82 10.85 4.13
N GLY A 510 16.66 11.79 5.07
CA GLY A 510 15.87 13.01 4.87
C GLY A 510 16.54 14.07 3.98
N ALA A 511 15.75 15.06 3.54
CA ALA A 511 16.22 16.20 2.75
C ALA A 511 17.28 17.03 3.48
N SER A 512 17.20 17.14 4.81
CA SER A 512 18.20 17.86 5.61
C SER A 512 19.58 17.20 5.51
N VAL A 513 19.63 15.87 5.44
CA VAL A 513 20.88 15.10 5.22
C VAL A 513 21.39 15.28 3.80
N LEU A 514 20.52 15.31 2.79
CA LEU A 514 20.93 15.64 1.42
C LEU A 514 21.53 17.05 1.32
N ALA A 515 20.92 18.04 1.97
CA ALA A 515 21.47 19.40 2.02
C ALA A 515 22.82 19.45 2.73
N LEU A 516 23.02 18.65 3.79
CA LEU A 516 24.34 18.44 4.39
C LEU A 516 25.33 17.84 3.39
N PHE A 517 24.98 16.76 2.69
CA PHE A 517 25.83 16.12 1.69
C PHE A 517 26.31 17.12 0.64
N HIS A 518 25.42 17.93 0.08
CA HIS A 518 25.79 18.95 -0.91
C HIS A 518 26.83 19.96 -0.43
N ASN A 519 26.84 20.27 0.88
CA ASN A 519 27.78 21.19 1.48
C ASN A 519 29.12 20.55 1.89
N LEU A 520 29.24 19.21 1.92
CA LEU A 520 30.48 18.55 2.36
C LEU A 520 31.74 18.97 1.61
N PRO A 521 31.74 19.10 0.27
CA PRO A 521 32.94 19.54 -0.43
C PRO A 521 33.33 21.00 -0.11
N VAL A 522 32.38 21.82 0.36
CA VAL A 522 32.66 23.19 0.83
C VAL A 522 33.24 23.12 2.23
N PHE A 523 32.61 22.36 3.13
CA PHE A 523 33.09 22.21 4.50
C PHE A 523 34.46 21.54 4.56
N ASP A 524 34.76 20.58 3.69
CA ASP A 524 36.07 19.94 3.58
C ASP A 524 37.21 20.93 3.34
N LYS A 525 36.96 21.97 2.54
CA LYS A 525 37.92 23.03 2.22
C LYS A 525 38.07 24.04 3.35
N LEU A 526 37.04 24.19 4.19
CA LEU A 526 37.00 25.15 5.30
C LEU A 526 37.45 24.52 6.63
N ALA A 527 37.36 23.19 6.75
CA ALA A 527 37.65 22.47 7.98
C ALA A 527 39.16 22.30 8.21
N GLY A 528 39.58 22.57 9.46
CA GLY A 528 40.90 22.19 9.99
C GLY A 528 40.94 20.72 10.41
N ASP A 529 41.22 20.45 11.68
CA ASP A 529 41.53 19.11 12.23
C ASP A 529 40.32 18.18 12.47
N GLY A 530 39.19 18.37 11.76
CA GLY A 530 37.96 17.56 11.88
C GLY A 530 36.90 18.12 12.85
N TYR A 531 35.65 17.62 12.75
CA TYR A 531 34.50 18.15 13.49
C TYR A 531 34.43 17.66 14.94
N ARG A 532 35.04 16.51 15.26
CA ARG A 532 35.04 15.95 16.63
C ARG A 532 35.58 16.95 17.66
N ASN A 533 36.66 17.66 17.31
CA ASN A 533 37.33 18.62 18.18
C ASN A 533 36.52 19.90 18.43
N LEU A 534 35.50 20.16 17.61
CA LEU A 534 34.59 21.29 17.80
C LEU A 534 33.54 21.01 18.89
N GLY A 535 33.40 19.76 19.34
CA GLY A 535 32.51 19.40 20.43
C GLY A 535 31.06 19.82 20.16
N THR A 536 30.45 20.54 21.09
CA THR A 536 29.07 21.02 21.00
C THR A 536 28.93 22.37 20.30
N THR A 537 30.00 22.92 19.71
CA THR A 537 29.95 24.17 18.94
C THR A 537 28.86 24.10 17.87
N PRO A 538 27.94 25.09 17.82
CA PRO A 538 26.90 25.12 16.79
C PRO A 538 27.52 25.21 15.39
N PHE A 539 27.27 24.19 14.58
CA PHE A 539 27.68 24.10 13.19
C PHE A 539 26.52 24.52 12.30
N HIS A 540 26.67 25.64 11.60
CA HIS A 540 25.64 26.20 10.74
C HIS A 540 25.69 25.60 9.33
N ILE A 541 24.60 24.98 8.90
CA ILE A 541 24.45 24.48 7.52
C ILE A 541 23.56 25.47 6.74
N PRO A 542 24.03 26.01 5.60
CA PRO A 542 23.26 26.96 4.81
C PRO A 542 21.85 26.45 4.49
N GLY A 543 20.85 27.32 4.69
CA GLY A 543 19.44 26.99 4.45
C GLY A 543 18.81 26.03 5.46
N LEU A 544 19.54 25.55 6.47
CA LEU A 544 19.04 24.63 7.51
C LEU A 544 19.14 25.21 8.92
N PHE A 545 18.88 24.38 9.92
CA PHE A 545 19.13 24.63 11.34
C PHE A 545 20.61 24.38 11.68
N SER A 546 21.06 24.92 12.82
CA SER A 546 22.39 24.63 13.35
C SER A 546 22.38 23.31 14.11
N VAL A 547 23.46 22.54 14.00
CA VAL A 547 23.63 21.27 14.72
C VAL A 547 24.90 21.30 15.56
N PRO A 548 24.95 20.70 16.75
CA PRO A 548 26.22 20.51 17.45
C PRO A 548 27.20 19.74 16.55
N ALA A 549 28.45 20.19 16.46
CA ALA A 549 29.43 19.59 15.55
C ALA A 549 29.66 18.09 15.80
N ASN A 550 29.64 17.65 17.06
CA ASN A 550 29.70 16.24 17.46
C ASN A 550 28.42 15.42 17.19
N HIS A 551 27.33 16.07 16.73
CA HIS A 551 26.10 15.44 16.28
C HIS A 551 25.99 15.34 14.75
N MET A 552 27.02 15.75 14.03
CA MET A 552 27.18 15.42 12.62
C MET A 552 27.28 13.90 12.42
N ILE A 553 27.18 13.45 11.18
CA ILE A 553 27.23 12.04 10.80
C ILE A 553 28.52 11.39 11.34
N GLU A 554 28.42 10.29 12.09
CA GLU A 554 29.53 9.78 12.92
C GLU A 554 30.82 9.50 12.11
N PRO A 555 30.78 8.79 10.95
CA PRO A 555 31.98 8.59 10.13
C PRO A 555 32.60 9.86 9.54
N MET A 556 31.89 10.99 9.65
CA MET A 556 32.36 12.28 9.14
C MET A 556 32.97 13.16 10.23
N LEU A 557 32.92 12.76 11.50
CA LEU A 557 33.49 13.55 12.60
C LEU A 557 35.03 13.66 12.50
N ASP A 558 35.66 12.63 11.94
CA ASP A 558 37.11 12.53 11.75
C ASP A 558 37.43 12.41 10.25
N ARG A 559 38.53 13.02 9.78
CA ARG A 559 38.94 13.01 8.37
C ARG A 559 39.65 11.70 7.98
N GLY A 560 38.98 10.57 8.19
CA GLY A 560 39.45 9.22 7.83
C GLY A 560 39.05 8.78 6.41
N PRO A 561 39.33 7.51 6.04
CA PRO A 561 38.98 6.96 4.73
C PRO A 561 37.48 7.12 4.39
N THR A 562 36.59 6.79 5.32
CA THR A 562 35.13 6.88 5.14
C THR A 562 34.66 8.30 4.88
N TYR A 563 35.22 9.28 5.59
CA TYR A 563 34.92 10.70 5.37
C TYR A 563 35.20 11.13 3.92
N TYR A 564 36.34 10.74 3.36
CA TYR A 564 36.67 11.09 1.97
C TYR A 564 35.78 10.36 0.94
N GLU A 565 35.24 9.19 1.28
CA GLU A 565 34.22 8.55 0.44
C GLU A 565 32.91 9.34 0.44
N PHE A 566 32.49 9.89 1.58
CA PHE A 566 31.34 10.80 1.62
C PHE A 566 31.58 12.10 0.84
N VAL A 567 32.80 12.67 0.86
CA VAL A 567 33.14 13.84 0.05
C VAL A 567 33.03 13.52 -1.45
N LYS A 568 33.61 12.42 -1.92
CA LYS A 568 33.51 11.98 -3.33
C LYS A 568 32.07 11.67 -3.74
N MET A 569 31.30 11.05 -2.86
CA MET A 569 29.87 10.81 -3.06
C MET A 569 29.13 12.14 -3.24
N ALA A 570 29.38 13.12 -2.36
CA ALA A 570 28.76 14.44 -2.43
C ALA A 570 29.13 15.23 -3.70
N GLU A 571 30.36 15.09 -4.19
CA GLU A 571 30.76 15.64 -5.49
C GLU A 571 30.02 14.95 -6.64
N SER A 572 29.86 13.63 -6.56
CA SER A 572 29.17 12.81 -7.57
C SER A 572 27.68 13.10 -7.67
N LEU A 573 27.01 13.43 -6.56
CA LEU A 573 25.59 13.84 -6.55
C LEU A 573 25.32 14.96 -7.57
N ARG A 574 26.23 15.93 -7.69
CA ARG A 574 26.09 17.10 -8.59
C ARG A 574 26.11 16.74 -10.07
N ASN A 575 26.65 15.58 -10.40
CA ASN A 575 26.85 15.13 -11.77
C ASN A 575 25.82 14.04 -12.16
N SER A 576 24.70 13.96 -11.44
CA SER A 576 23.58 13.04 -11.70
C SER A 576 22.45 13.74 -12.44
N ASP A 577 21.55 12.96 -13.04
CA ASP A 577 20.37 13.47 -13.76
C ASP A 577 19.24 13.88 -12.80
N GLY A 578 19.33 13.48 -11.53
CA GLY A 578 18.42 13.88 -10.48
C GLY A 578 18.61 13.08 -9.19
N ILE A 579 17.99 13.57 -8.13
CA ILE A 579 18.12 13.01 -6.78
C ILE A 579 16.74 12.75 -6.21
N ILE A 580 16.46 11.49 -5.93
CA ILE A 580 15.26 11.01 -5.26
C ILE A 580 15.53 11.03 -3.76
N VAL A 581 14.57 11.52 -2.96
CA VAL A 581 14.71 11.57 -1.49
C VAL A 581 13.49 10.95 -0.85
N ASN A 582 13.70 10.06 0.12
CA ASN A 582 12.62 9.43 0.88
C ASN A 582 12.06 10.37 1.96
N THR A 583 11.46 11.48 1.55
CA THR A 583 10.79 12.46 2.42
C THR A 583 9.61 13.09 1.70
N PHE A 584 8.78 13.85 2.40
CA PHE A 584 7.69 14.62 1.82
C PHE A 584 7.76 16.08 2.27
N GLU A 585 7.19 16.96 1.46
CA GLU A 585 7.40 18.42 1.58
C GLU A 585 7.03 18.98 2.95
N SER A 586 5.94 18.52 3.57
CA SER A 586 5.52 19.05 4.87
C SER A 586 6.27 18.46 6.08
N LEU A 587 7.02 17.36 5.90
CA LEU A 587 7.91 16.82 6.94
C LEU A 587 9.17 17.67 7.09
N GLU A 588 9.76 18.10 5.97
CA GLU A 588 11.00 18.87 5.93
C GLU A 588 10.89 20.12 5.02
N PRO A 589 9.93 21.04 5.31
CA PRO A 589 9.61 22.14 4.39
C PRO A 589 10.79 23.06 4.12
N ARG A 590 11.60 23.34 5.15
CA ARG A 590 12.79 24.20 5.02
C ARG A 590 13.84 23.58 4.10
N ALA A 591 14.21 22.33 4.35
CA ALA A 591 15.24 21.64 3.58
C ALA A 591 14.79 21.40 2.13
N VAL A 592 13.54 20.95 1.93
CA VAL A 592 12.99 20.73 0.59
C VAL A 592 12.94 22.04 -0.20
N LYS A 593 12.49 23.14 0.41
CA LYS A 593 12.51 24.46 -0.21
C LYS A 593 13.92 24.91 -0.55
N GLY A 594 14.86 24.79 0.39
CA GLY A 594 16.23 25.26 0.19
C GLY A 594 17.02 24.47 -0.85
N LEU A 595 16.73 23.18 -1.01
CA LEU A 595 17.28 22.35 -2.09
C LEU A 595 16.69 22.73 -3.46
N LYS A 596 15.37 22.99 -3.54
CA LYS A 596 14.69 23.39 -4.78
C LYS A 596 15.09 24.79 -5.25
N GLU A 597 15.25 25.73 -4.33
CA GLU A 597 15.54 27.14 -4.62
C GLU A 597 17.04 27.47 -4.61
N GLY A 598 17.90 26.52 -4.22
CA GLY A 598 19.36 26.68 -4.20
C GLY A 598 19.92 27.44 -3.00
N SER A 599 19.10 27.78 -1.99
CA SER A 599 19.59 28.46 -0.78
C SER A 599 20.43 27.56 0.13
N CYS A 600 20.32 26.24 0.00
CA CYS A 600 21.20 25.29 0.69
C CYS A 600 22.62 25.24 0.13
N LEU A 601 22.85 25.68 -1.11
CA LEU A 601 24.19 25.72 -1.71
C LEU A 601 24.30 26.88 -2.72
N PRO A 602 24.38 28.14 -2.24
CA PRO A 602 24.33 29.32 -3.11
C PRO A 602 25.44 29.32 -4.17
N GLY A 603 25.06 29.62 -5.42
CA GLY A 603 25.99 29.71 -6.55
C GLY A 603 26.41 28.37 -7.16
N ILE A 604 25.90 27.25 -6.66
CA ILE A 604 26.14 25.92 -7.23
C ILE A 604 24.79 25.31 -7.63
N LEU A 605 24.70 24.82 -8.87
CA LEU A 605 23.49 24.15 -9.34
C LEU A 605 23.33 22.80 -8.65
N ILE A 606 22.17 22.58 -8.05
CA ILE A 606 21.75 21.29 -7.50
C ILE A 606 20.89 20.59 -8.58
N PRO A 607 21.12 19.30 -8.90
CA PRO A 607 20.25 18.55 -9.80
C PRO A 607 18.80 18.51 -9.32
N PRO A 608 17.82 18.21 -10.19
CA PRO A 608 16.42 18.12 -9.79
C PRO A 608 16.22 17.16 -8.60
N VAL A 609 15.59 17.67 -7.53
CA VAL A 609 15.30 16.90 -6.30
C VAL A 609 13.83 16.47 -6.27
N TYR A 610 13.60 15.17 -6.09
CA TYR A 610 12.28 14.54 -6.07
C TYR A 610 11.98 13.96 -4.67
N PRO A 611 11.32 14.73 -3.78
CA PRO A 611 10.81 14.20 -2.51
C PRO A 611 9.56 13.36 -2.78
N ILE A 612 9.70 12.04 -2.76
CA ILE A 612 8.64 11.09 -3.15
C ILE A 612 8.13 10.23 -1.98
N GLY A 613 8.64 10.48 -0.76
CA GLY A 613 8.30 9.70 0.41
C GLY A 613 6.90 9.99 0.96
N PRO A 614 6.48 9.31 2.04
CA PRO A 614 7.22 8.25 2.70
C PRO A 614 7.13 6.91 1.94
N LEU A 615 8.28 6.31 1.63
CA LEU A 615 8.40 4.95 1.10
C LEU A 615 8.68 4.01 2.28
N ILE A 616 7.61 3.39 2.79
CA ILE A 616 7.64 2.40 3.86
C ILE A 616 7.01 1.09 3.38
N ALA A 617 7.43 -0.05 3.93
CA ALA A 617 6.79 -1.31 3.58
C ALA A 617 5.35 -1.36 4.11
N TYR A 618 4.38 -1.63 3.24
CA TYR A 618 3.00 -1.90 3.64
C TYR A 618 2.84 -3.43 3.75
N ARG A 619 2.82 -3.93 4.99
CA ARG A 619 2.83 -5.35 5.43
C ARG A 619 4.23 -5.96 5.55
N GLY A 620 4.59 -6.31 6.78
CA GLY A 620 5.78 -7.11 7.05
C GLY A 620 5.66 -8.47 6.37
N GLY A 621 6.66 -8.81 5.54
CA GLY A 621 6.77 -10.14 4.96
C GLY A 621 6.69 -11.22 6.04
N GLU A 622 6.08 -12.35 5.69
CA GLU A 622 5.78 -13.52 6.52
C GLU A 622 7.05 -14.27 6.99
N GLY A 623 7.97 -13.56 7.66
CA GLY A 623 9.29 -14.07 8.03
C GLY A 623 9.42 -14.63 9.44
N GLY A 624 8.35 -14.71 10.24
CA GLY A 624 8.44 -15.11 11.65
C GLY A 624 7.15 -15.70 12.19
N GLY A 625 6.75 -16.88 11.73
CA GLY A 625 5.48 -17.53 12.06
C GLY A 625 5.31 -18.05 13.50
N GLY A 626 6.05 -17.52 14.48
CA GLY A 626 5.89 -17.84 15.90
C GLY A 626 5.72 -16.59 16.76
N GLU A 627 6.80 -15.83 16.98
CA GLU A 627 6.80 -14.63 17.82
C GLU A 627 5.98 -13.45 17.25
N ARG A 628 5.75 -13.40 15.92
CA ARG A 628 4.89 -12.38 15.27
C ARG A 628 3.49 -12.36 15.89
N ASN A 629 2.91 -13.53 16.11
CA ASN A 629 1.56 -13.62 16.67
C ASN A 629 1.56 -13.29 18.16
N GLU A 630 2.55 -13.76 18.93
CA GLU A 630 2.55 -13.57 20.39
C GLU A 630 2.65 -12.09 20.80
N CYS A 631 3.54 -11.32 20.18
CA CYS A 631 3.71 -9.91 20.54
C CYS A 631 2.49 -9.05 20.14
N LEU A 632 1.86 -9.35 18.99
CA LEU A 632 0.65 -8.66 18.54
C LEU A 632 -0.56 -9.03 19.40
N SER A 633 -0.74 -10.32 19.72
CA SER A 633 -1.77 -10.79 20.65
C SER A 633 -1.59 -10.20 22.05
N TRP A 634 -0.35 -10.03 22.51
CA TRP A 634 -0.09 -9.32 23.77
C TRP A 634 -0.54 -7.86 23.68
N LEU A 635 -0.25 -7.17 22.57
CA LEU A 635 -0.69 -5.79 22.34
C LEU A 635 -2.22 -5.65 22.27
N ASP A 636 -2.94 -6.61 21.70
CA ASP A 636 -4.40 -6.63 21.61
C ASP A 636 -5.08 -6.54 22.99
N SER A 637 -4.44 -7.13 24.00
CA SER A 637 -4.92 -7.12 25.39
C SER A 637 -4.62 -5.83 26.15
N GLN A 638 -3.85 -4.90 25.56
CA GLN A 638 -3.45 -3.66 26.23
C GLN A 638 -4.42 -2.49 25.94
N PRO A 639 -4.60 -1.56 26.90
CA PRO A 639 -5.36 -0.34 26.66
C PRO A 639 -4.79 0.50 25.51
N SER A 640 -5.66 1.25 24.83
CA SER A 640 -5.27 2.17 23.75
C SER A 640 -4.20 3.16 24.22
N ARG A 641 -3.18 3.37 23.39
CA ARG A 641 -2.06 4.31 23.62
C ARG A 641 -1.36 4.17 24.98
N SER A 642 -1.31 2.96 25.53
CA SER A 642 -0.72 2.72 26.86
C SER A 642 0.67 2.09 26.82
N VAL A 643 1.09 1.55 25.67
CA VAL A 643 2.33 0.80 25.52
C VAL A 643 3.44 1.68 24.94
N VAL A 644 4.60 1.69 25.57
CA VAL A 644 5.84 2.24 25.00
C VAL A 644 6.58 1.13 24.26
N TYR A 645 6.77 1.30 22.96
CA TYR A 645 7.60 0.41 22.15
C TYR A 645 9.06 0.87 22.20
N LEU A 646 9.99 -0.05 22.46
CA LEU A 646 11.43 0.20 22.44
C LEU A 646 12.06 -0.63 21.31
N GLY A 647 12.51 0.04 20.26
CA GLY A 647 13.04 -0.58 19.05
C GLY A 647 14.22 0.20 18.45
N PHE A 648 15.35 -0.48 18.30
CA PHE A 648 16.63 0.14 17.92
C PHE A 648 17.15 -0.34 16.55
N GLY A 649 16.21 -0.75 15.68
CA GLY A 649 16.50 -1.14 14.30
C GLY A 649 17.16 -2.52 14.16
N SER A 650 17.75 -2.77 12.98
CA SER A 650 18.40 -4.05 12.66
C SER A 650 19.79 -4.20 13.27
N ARG A 651 20.51 -3.08 13.49
CA ARG A 651 21.91 -3.06 13.95
C ARG A 651 22.11 -2.51 15.37
N GLY A 652 21.11 -1.83 15.95
CA GLY A 652 21.27 -1.21 17.26
C GLY A 652 21.44 -2.25 18.36
N VAL A 653 22.57 -2.19 19.06
CA VAL A 653 22.91 -3.06 20.20
C VAL A 653 23.40 -2.22 21.37
N PHE A 654 23.25 -2.75 22.57
CA PHE A 654 23.66 -2.10 23.82
C PHE A 654 24.57 -3.00 24.63
N SER A 655 25.42 -2.41 25.47
CA SER A 655 26.16 -3.17 26.47
C SER A 655 25.22 -3.83 27.47
N ALA A 656 25.63 -4.94 28.08
CA ALA A 656 24.86 -5.60 29.13
C ALA A 656 24.50 -4.63 30.29
N LYS A 657 25.44 -3.74 30.64
CA LYS A 657 25.22 -2.67 31.64
C LYS A 657 24.04 -1.76 31.25
N GLN A 658 23.99 -1.30 30.00
CA GLN A 658 22.93 -0.41 29.53
C GLN A 658 21.57 -1.14 29.43
N LEU A 659 21.56 -2.41 29.03
CA LEU A 659 20.35 -3.25 29.07
C LEU A 659 19.81 -3.37 30.50
N GLY A 660 20.69 -3.52 31.50
CA GLY A 660 20.34 -3.51 32.92
C GLY A 660 19.63 -2.22 33.35
N GLU A 661 20.14 -1.05 33.00
CA GLU A 661 19.48 0.24 33.31
C GLU A 661 18.11 0.38 32.63
N ILE A 662 17.98 -0.07 31.37
CA ILE A 662 16.68 -0.08 30.67
C ILE A 662 15.68 -0.95 31.45
N ALA A 663 16.09 -2.15 31.86
CA ALA A 663 15.23 -3.05 32.64
C ALA A 663 14.79 -2.42 33.97
N VAL A 664 15.72 -1.84 34.73
CA VAL A 664 15.41 -1.13 35.99
C VAL A 664 14.42 0.01 35.76
N ALA A 665 14.64 0.81 34.72
CA ALA A 665 13.78 1.95 34.38
C ALA A 665 12.36 1.52 33.98
N LEU A 666 12.23 0.47 33.17
CA LEU A 666 10.93 -0.05 32.74
C LEU A 666 10.16 -0.67 33.90
N GLU A 667 10.84 -1.42 34.77
CA GLU A 667 10.23 -2.02 35.95
C GLU A 667 9.71 -0.96 36.93
N ARG A 668 10.57 -0.01 37.31
CA ARG A 668 10.27 1.10 38.25
C ARG A 668 9.31 2.12 37.64
N GLY A 669 9.37 2.29 36.31
CA GLY A 669 8.53 3.20 35.58
C GLY A 669 7.05 2.80 35.57
N GLY A 670 6.75 1.51 35.69
CA GLY A 670 5.37 1.00 35.75
C GLY A 670 4.55 1.22 34.47
N VAL A 671 5.18 1.72 33.40
CA VAL A 671 4.55 1.85 32.08
C VAL A 671 4.42 0.47 31.44
N ARG A 672 3.44 0.31 30.55
CA ARG A 672 3.41 -0.88 29.69
C ARG A 672 4.46 -0.75 28.62
N PHE A 673 5.16 -1.82 28.30
CA PHE A 673 6.23 -1.76 27.31
C PHE A 673 6.32 -3.01 26.43
N LEU A 674 6.74 -2.80 25.19
CA LEU A 674 7.21 -3.85 24.30
C LEU A 674 8.66 -3.52 23.96
N TRP A 675 9.60 -4.39 24.34
CA TRP A 675 11.03 -4.13 24.17
C TRP A 675 11.71 -5.22 23.35
N VAL A 676 12.37 -4.82 22.26
CA VAL A 676 13.19 -5.71 21.43
C VAL A 676 14.62 -5.71 21.94
N ILE A 677 15.11 -6.89 22.32
CA ILE A 677 16.48 -7.09 22.81
C ILE A 677 17.31 -7.83 21.77
N ARG A 678 18.56 -7.40 21.62
CA ARG A 678 19.61 -8.10 20.87
C ARG A 678 20.76 -8.42 21.81
N ALA A 679 21.58 -9.40 21.45
CA ALA A 679 22.79 -9.68 22.21
C ALA A 679 23.72 -8.45 22.20
N PRO A 680 24.45 -8.19 23.30
CA PRO A 680 25.47 -7.15 23.34
C PRO A 680 26.52 -7.32 22.23
N PRO A 681 27.24 -6.23 21.85
CA PRO A 681 28.30 -6.30 20.87
C PRO A 681 29.42 -7.27 21.31
N SER A 682 30.03 -7.97 20.34
CA SER A 682 31.17 -8.85 20.58
C SER A 682 32.39 -8.06 21.06
N GLU A 683 33.20 -8.68 21.93
CA GLU A 683 34.52 -8.16 22.30
C GLU A 683 35.51 -8.25 21.13
N ASP A 684 35.35 -9.22 20.23
CA ASP A 684 36.13 -9.30 19.00
C ASP A 684 35.60 -8.29 17.97
N ARG A 685 36.51 -7.41 17.52
CA ARG A 685 36.20 -6.36 16.54
C ARG A 685 35.72 -6.93 15.19
N ALA A 686 36.26 -8.06 14.75
CA ALA A 686 35.86 -8.67 13.47
C ALA A 686 34.38 -9.12 13.53
N ASP A 687 33.98 -9.69 14.67
CA ASP A 687 32.63 -10.19 14.90
C ASP A 687 31.59 -9.08 15.12
N GLN A 688 32.01 -7.85 15.48
CA GLN A 688 31.08 -6.72 15.63
C GLN A 688 30.35 -6.37 14.33
N PHE A 689 30.94 -6.71 13.17
CA PHE A 689 30.31 -6.53 11.88
C PHE A 689 29.39 -7.69 11.48
N LEU A 690 29.37 -8.80 12.21
CA LEU A 690 28.52 -9.96 11.93
C LEU A 690 27.17 -9.86 12.66
N PRO A 691 26.12 -10.55 12.16
CA PRO A 691 24.85 -10.60 12.88
C PRO A 691 25.05 -11.13 14.30
N PRO A 692 24.54 -10.43 15.34
CA PRO A 692 24.71 -10.89 16.71
C PRO A 692 23.98 -12.22 16.92
N PRO A 693 24.48 -13.07 17.83
CA PRO A 693 23.77 -14.29 18.21
C PRO A 693 22.43 -13.96 18.88
N ALA A 694 21.58 -14.98 19.03
CA ALA A 694 20.34 -14.83 19.77
C ALA A 694 20.63 -14.41 21.23
N PRO A 695 19.88 -13.43 21.78
CA PRO A 695 20.11 -12.96 23.15
C PRO A 695 19.67 -14.01 24.18
N ASP A 696 20.51 -14.22 25.19
CA ASP A 696 20.13 -14.94 26.40
C ASP A 696 19.54 -13.96 27.42
N LEU A 697 18.21 -13.91 27.49
CA LEU A 697 17.50 -12.97 28.35
C LEU A 697 17.76 -13.20 29.85
N ASN A 698 18.05 -14.44 30.26
CA ASN A 698 18.26 -14.77 31.67
C ASN A 698 19.58 -14.21 32.20
N SER A 699 20.60 -14.13 31.36
CA SER A 699 21.89 -13.52 31.72
C SER A 699 21.92 -12.00 31.51
N LEU A 700 21.13 -11.47 30.56
CA LEU A 700 21.13 -10.05 30.23
C LEU A 700 20.21 -9.19 31.10
N LEU A 701 19.16 -9.78 31.68
CA LEU A 701 18.15 -9.06 32.46
C LEU A 701 18.32 -9.31 33.96
N PRO A 702 17.93 -8.35 34.82
CA PRO A 702 17.90 -8.57 36.26
C PRO A 702 17.10 -9.83 36.63
N VAL A 703 17.59 -10.61 37.59
CA VAL A 703 16.95 -11.87 38.03
C VAL A 703 15.47 -11.63 38.35
N GLY A 704 14.58 -12.42 37.73
CA GLY A 704 13.13 -12.34 37.91
C GLY A 704 12.43 -11.16 37.23
N PHE A 705 13.12 -10.36 36.42
CA PHE A 705 12.54 -9.20 35.72
C PHE A 705 11.33 -9.58 34.84
N LEU A 706 11.46 -10.66 34.05
CA LEU A 706 10.38 -11.12 33.17
C LEU A 706 9.13 -11.49 33.99
N ASP A 707 9.29 -12.18 35.12
CA ASP A 707 8.17 -12.55 36.00
C ASP A 707 7.52 -11.35 36.69
N ARG A 708 8.32 -10.37 37.14
CA ARG A 708 7.83 -9.16 37.83
C ARG A 708 7.15 -8.16 36.89
N THR A 709 7.38 -8.28 35.59
CA THR A 709 6.83 -7.36 34.57
C THR A 709 5.83 -8.03 33.63
N LYS A 710 5.57 -9.34 33.75
CA LYS A 710 4.70 -10.11 32.83
C LYS A 710 3.29 -9.55 32.65
N ASP A 711 2.77 -8.79 33.61
CA ASP A 711 1.45 -8.15 33.57
C ASP A 711 1.42 -6.90 32.66
N ARG A 712 2.58 -6.30 32.38
CA ARG A 712 2.70 -5.00 31.69
C ARG A 712 3.83 -4.91 30.65
N GLY A 713 4.70 -5.91 30.57
CA GLY A 713 5.87 -5.93 29.71
C GLY A 713 5.89 -7.14 28.79
N PHE A 714 6.28 -6.91 27.53
CA PHE A 714 6.63 -7.96 26.57
C PHE A 714 8.06 -7.75 26.09
N VAL A 715 8.87 -8.80 26.12
CA VAL A 715 10.27 -8.76 25.66
C VAL A 715 10.43 -9.69 24.47
N ALA A 716 10.75 -9.12 23.31
CA ALA A 716 10.99 -9.86 22.07
C ALA A 716 12.49 -10.04 21.80
N LYS A 717 12.88 -11.17 21.22
CA LYS A 717 14.27 -11.45 20.87
C LYS A 717 14.54 -11.11 19.42
N SER A 718 15.54 -10.28 19.17
CA SER A 718 16.13 -9.98 17.86
C SER A 718 15.22 -9.29 16.84
N TRP A 719 13.97 -9.68 16.64
CA TRP A 719 13.13 -9.12 15.58
C TRP A 719 11.66 -9.07 15.96
N VAL A 720 10.96 -8.07 15.43
CA VAL A 720 9.51 -7.90 15.57
C VAL A 720 8.93 -7.30 14.29
N PRO A 721 7.62 -7.49 14.01
CA PRO A 721 6.94 -6.82 12.92
C PRO A 721 6.72 -5.33 13.25
N GLN A 722 7.77 -4.52 13.15
CA GLN A 722 7.79 -3.13 13.63
C GLN A 722 6.64 -2.27 13.08
N ILE A 723 6.30 -2.41 11.79
CA ILE A 723 5.19 -1.68 11.16
C ILE A 723 3.84 -2.05 11.78
N ASP A 724 3.61 -3.35 12.02
CA ASP A 724 2.35 -3.83 12.62
C ASP A 724 2.26 -3.34 14.08
N ILE A 725 3.37 -3.34 14.82
CA ILE A 725 3.45 -2.80 16.19
C ILE A 725 3.15 -1.29 16.20
N LEU A 726 3.83 -0.50 15.35
CA LEU A 726 3.62 0.94 15.30
C LEU A 726 2.19 1.29 14.88
N GLY A 727 1.59 0.52 13.98
CA GLY A 727 0.18 0.68 13.57
C GLY A 727 -0.84 0.21 14.61
N HIS A 728 -0.40 -0.46 15.69
CA HIS A 728 -1.31 -1.03 16.68
C HIS A 728 -1.85 0.04 17.65
N LYS A 729 -3.17 0.04 17.88
CA LYS A 729 -3.89 1.03 18.73
C LYS A 729 -3.33 1.18 20.14
N ALA A 730 -2.74 0.12 20.69
CA ALA A 730 -2.18 0.12 22.04
C ALA A 730 -0.86 0.89 22.16
N VAL A 731 -0.12 1.08 21.07
CA VAL A 731 1.17 1.76 21.10
C VAL A 731 0.95 3.27 21.27
N GLY A 732 1.44 3.77 22.40
CA GLY A 732 1.35 5.17 22.80
C GLY A 732 2.63 5.96 22.57
N GLY A 733 3.78 5.31 22.41
CA GLY A 733 5.05 6.00 22.14
C GLY A 733 6.13 5.04 21.67
N PHE A 734 7.15 5.58 21.00
CA PHE A 734 8.24 4.80 20.43
C PHE A 734 9.59 5.37 20.85
N VAL A 735 10.33 4.61 21.68
CA VAL A 735 11.74 4.87 21.93
C VAL A 735 12.54 4.29 20.77
N THR A 736 13.16 5.17 20.01
CA THR A 736 13.77 4.84 18.74
C THR A 736 15.20 5.33 18.63
N HIS A 737 15.99 4.57 17.90
CA HIS A 737 17.33 4.96 17.44
C HIS A 737 17.33 6.08 16.40
N CYS A 738 16.18 6.62 15.98
CA CYS A 738 16.09 7.71 14.99
C CYS A 738 16.62 7.35 13.60
N GLY A 739 16.69 6.06 13.24
CA GLY A 739 16.90 5.66 11.86
C GLY A 739 15.78 6.20 10.96
N TRP A 740 16.11 6.65 9.75
CA TRP A 740 15.15 7.36 8.91
C TRP A 740 13.92 6.52 8.55
N ASN A 741 14.09 5.24 8.22
CA ASN A 741 12.96 4.34 7.96
C ASN A 741 12.03 4.19 9.17
N SER A 742 12.57 3.90 10.36
CA SER A 742 11.79 3.81 11.60
C SER A 742 11.09 5.13 11.95
N THR A 743 11.71 6.26 11.59
CA THR A 743 11.12 7.59 11.73
C THR A 743 9.91 7.74 10.81
N LEU A 744 10.04 7.41 9.52
CA LEU A 744 8.93 7.47 8.56
C LEU A 744 7.78 6.51 8.92
N GLU A 745 8.10 5.30 9.38
CA GLU A 745 7.10 4.33 9.86
C GLU A 745 6.30 4.90 11.04
N ALA A 746 6.97 5.52 12.01
CA ALA A 746 6.31 6.13 13.16
C ALA A 746 5.50 7.39 12.79
N VAL A 747 6.01 8.21 11.86
CA VAL A 747 5.27 9.36 11.31
C VAL A 747 4.00 8.88 10.61
N CYS A 748 4.09 7.85 9.77
CA CYS A 748 2.92 7.30 9.08
C CYS A 748 1.91 6.72 10.07
N ALA A 749 2.38 6.04 11.12
CA ALA A 749 1.54 5.48 12.17
C ALA A 749 0.98 6.53 13.16
N GLY A 750 1.52 7.76 13.19
CA GLY A 750 1.12 8.78 14.14
C GLY A 750 1.60 8.51 15.58
N VAL A 751 2.74 7.85 15.74
CA VAL A 751 3.30 7.46 17.05
C VAL A 751 4.39 8.45 17.47
N PRO A 752 4.29 9.08 18.66
CA PRO A 752 5.27 10.05 19.12
C PRO A 752 6.58 9.39 19.56
N LEU A 753 7.69 10.11 19.44
CA LEU A 753 9.03 9.54 19.59
C LEU A 753 9.73 9.94 20.90
N VAL A 754 10.54 9.03 21.42
CA VAL A 754 11.67 9.34 22.30
C VAL A 754 12.95 9.06 21.52
N ALA A 755 13.74 10.09 21.26
CA ALA A 755 14.90 10.04 20.37
C ALA A 755 16.17 9.60 21.11
N TRP A 756 16.65 8.39 20.82
CA TRP A 756 17.85 7.77 21.41
C TRP A 756 18.81 7.22 20.34
N PRO A 757 19.55 8.10 19.64
CA PRO A 757 20.38 7.73 18.48
C PRO A 757 21.60 6.89 18.85
N LEU A 758 22.03 6.00 17.95
CA LEU A 758 23.15 5.08 18.17
C LEU A 758 24.29 5.25 17.16
N TYR A 759 24.00 5.28 15.85
CA TYR A 759 24.99 5.25 14.77
C TYR A 759 24.55 6.08 13.54
N ALA A 760 25.36 6.06 12.47
CA ALA A 760 25.09 6.75 11.19
C ALA A 760 24.74 8.25 11.39
N GLU A 761 23.66 8.72 10.76
CA GLU A 761 23.16 10.08 10.83
C GLU A 761 22.13 10.30 11.96
N GLN A 762 21.93 9.32 12.85
CA GLN A 762 20.83 9.33 13.80
C GLN A 762 20.91 10.48 14.82
N ARG A 763 22.12 10.93 15.18
CA ARG A 763 22.31 12.10 16.05
C ARG A 763 21.85 13.38 15.36
N PHE A 764 22.12 13.52 14.08
CA PHE A 764 21.61 14.60 13.25
C PHE A 764 20.08 14.52 13.17
N ASN A 765 19.53 13.33 12.93
CA ASN A 765 18.08 13.10 12.93
C ASN A 765 17.45 13.44 14.28
N LYS A 766 18.08 13.14 15.42
CA LYS A 766 17.59 13.54 16.75
C LYS A 766 17.37 15.05 16.83
N ILE A 767 18.34 15.86 16.38
CA ILE A 767 18.20 17.33 16.40
C ILE A 767 17.06 17.77 15.49
N LEU A 768 17.00 17.24 14.26
CA LEU A 768 15.90 17.51 13.34
C LEU A 768 14.53 17.20 13.97
N LEU A 769 14.37 16.01 14.56
CA LEU A 769 13.10 15.52 15.10
C LEU A 769 12.65 16.26 16.36
N VAL A 770 13.59 16.66 17.22
CA VAL A 770 13.32 17.34 18.49
C VAL A 770 13.21 18.85 18.31
N GLU A 771 14.10 19.46 17.53
CA GLU A 771 14.24 20.91 17.48
C GLU A 771 13.47 21.56 16.34
N GLU A 772 13.41 20.93 15.17
CA GLU A 772 12.76 21.49 13.98
C GLU A 772 11.36 20.91 13.75
N ILE A 773 11.23 19.58 13.68
CA ILE A 773 9.96 18.90 13.33
C ILE A 773 9.01 18.83 14.54
N LYS A 774 9.56 18.78 15.76
CA LYS A 774 8.85 18.74 17.05
C LYS A 774 7.99 17.48 17.24
N ILE A 775 8.51 16.31 16.82
CA ILE A 775 7.84 15.00 16.98
C ILE A 775 8.56 14.04 17.95
N ALA A 776 9.59 14.50 18.64
CA ALA A 776 10.35 13.69 19.57
C ALA A 776 10.68 14.41 20.88
N LEU A 777 10.70 13.66 21.98
CA LEU A 777 11.37 14.04 23.22
C LEU A 777 12.84 13.55 23.16
N PRO A 778 13.84 14.38 23.52
CA PRO A 778 15.24 13.98 23.45
C PRO A 778 15.62 13.07 24.62
N LEU A 779 16.21 11.91 24.40
CA LEU A 779 16.81 11.14 25.49
C LEU A 779 18.25 11.61 25.72
N ASN A 780 18.57 12.02 26.96
CA ASN A 780 19.87 12.60 27.30
C ASN A 780 20.86 11.53 27.75
N GLU A 781 22.05 11.54 27.18
CA GLU A 781 23.14 10.62 27.48
C GLU A 781 24.30 11.36 28.16
N SER A 782 25.09 10.66 28.97
CA SER A 782 26.38 11.15 29.43
C SER A 782 27.42 11.11 28.31
N ASP A 783 28.58 11.72 28.55
CA ASP A 783 29.67 11.83 27.55
C ASP A 783 30.14 10.46 27.02
N ASP A 784 30.03 9.40 27.84
CA ASP A 784 30.36 8.01 27.48
C ASP A 784 29.19 7.25 26.79
N ARG A 785 28.16 7.97 26.32
CA ARG A 785 26.93 7.42 25.70
C ARG A 785 26.03 6.63 26.64
N PHE A 786 26.31 6.63 27.94
CA PHE A 786 25.51 5.90 28.91
C PHE A 786 24.25 6.70 29.28
N VAL A 787 23.17 5.98 29.61
CA VAL A 787 21.91 6.58 30.03
C VAL A 787 21.45 5.84 31.28
N CYS A 788 21.35 6.58 32.39
CA CYS A 788 20.87 6.01 33.64
C CYS A 788 19.37 5.72 33.60
N SER A 789 18.95 4.79 34.45
CA SER A 789 17.55 4.38 34.61
C SER A 789 16.61 5.54 34.95
N ASP A 790 17.07 6.55 35.69
CA ASP A 790 16.28 7.73 36.03
C ASP A 790 15.85 8.53 34.78
N GLU A 791 16.76 8.74 33.82
CA GLU A 791 16.43 9.44 32.57
C GLU A 791 15.50 8.61 31.69
N ILE A 792 15.75 7.30 31.57
CA ILE A 792 14.92 6.40 30.77
C ILE A 792 13.50 6.37 31.33
N GLU A 793 13.35 6.15 32.64
CA GLU A 793 12.07 6.14 33.32
C GLU A 793 11.30 7.43 33.09
N ARG A 794 11.98 8.56 33.27
CA ARG A 794 11.37 9.87 33.09
C ARG A 794 10.83 10.02 31.68
N ARG A 795 11.59 9.65 30.66
CA ARG A 795 11.18 9.79 29.25
C ARG A 795 10.05 8.84 28.85
N VAL A 796 10.09 7.57 29.28
CA VAL A 796 9.02 6.60 28.96
C VAL A 796 7.71 6.95 29.65
N LYS A 797 7.75 7.56 30.85
CA LYS A 797 6.56 8.15 31.48
C LYS A 797 6.08 9.38 30.73
N GLN A 798 7.01 10.32 30.47
CA GLN A 798 6.70 11.62 29.88
C GLN A 798 6.00 11.50 28.52
N ILE A 799 6.42 10.58 27.65
CA ILE A 799 5.82 10.41 26.32
C ILE A 799 4.36 9.91 26.37
N ILE A 800 3.94 9.28 27.48
CA ILE A 800 2.60 8.72 27.64
C ILE A 800 1.67 9.67 28.39
N VAL A 801 2.12 10.26 29.51
CA VAL A 801 1.21 10.93 30.47
C VAL A 801 1.41 12.44 30.62
N SER A 802 2.40 13.06 29.97
CA SER A 802 2.68 14.49 30.13
C SER A 802 2.08 15.36 29.02
N GLU A 803 1.93 16.67 29.31
CA GLU A 803 1.53 17.67 28.32
C GLU A 803 2.54 17.78 27.16
N GLU A 804 3.84 17.65 27.43
CA GLU A 804 4.88 17.62 26.39
C GLU A 804 4.72 16.40 25.48
N GLY A 805 4.43 15.22 26.06
CA GLY A 805 4.15 14.01 25.30
C GLY A 805 2.92 14.15 24.42
N GLU A 806 1.87 14.81 24.93
CA GLU A 806 0.64 15.09 24.16
C GLU A 806 0.87 16.12 23.05
N ALA A 807 1.69 17.15 23.29
CA ALA A 807 2.07 18.13 22.26
C ALA A 807 2.80 17.45 21.09
N VAL A 808 3.76 16.59 21.42
CA VAL A 808 4.50 15.78 20.43
C VAL A 808 3.55 14.83 19.68
N ARG A 809 2.61 14.19 20.39
CA ARG A 809 1.58 13.32 19.80
C ARG A 809 0.70 14.06 18.81
N LYS A 810 0.20 15.24 19.18
CA LYS A 810 -0.63 16.08 18.30
C LYS A 810 0.13 16.42 17.02
N ARG A 811 1.42 16.77 17.13
CA ARG A 811 2.25 17.11 15.97
C ARG A 811 2.48 15.91 15.04
N VAL A 812 2.78 14.73 15.57
CA VAL A 812 2.99 13.54 14.72
C VAL A 812 1.69 13.05 14.08
N LEU A 813 0.53 13.19 14.75
CA LEU A 813 -0.77 12.87 14.15
C LEU A 813 -1.11 13.81 12.98
N GLN A 814 -0.78 15.09 13.10
CA GLN A 814 -0.88 16.04 11.98
C GLN A 814 0.00 15.58 10.81
N LEU A 815 1.27 15.28 11.07
CA LEU A 815 2.20 14.81 10.03
C LEU A 815 1.81 13.46 9.43
N SER A 816 1.16 12.58 10.19
CA SER A 816 0.58 11.32 9.67
C SER A 816 -0.51 11.61 8.63
N ALA A 817 -1.40 12.57 8.90
CA ALA A 817 -2.42 12.99 7.94
C ALA A 817 -1.80 13.64 6.70
N GLU A 818 -0.78 14.48 6.88
CA GLU A 818 -0.07 15.13 5.78
C GLU A 818 0.75 14.12 4.93
N ALA A 819 1.33 13.09 5.56
CA ALA A 819 1.99 11.99 4.85
C ALA A 819 1.01 11.26 3.92
N LYS A 820 -0.20 10.96 4.41
CA LYS A 820 -1.27 10.37 3.58
C LYS A 820 -1.68 11.30 2.45
N ALA A 821 -1.80 12.61 2.72
CA ALA A 821 -2.13 13.60 1.70
C ALA A 821 -1.03 13.73 0.63
N ALA A 822 0.25 13.63 1.01
CA ALA A 822 1.38 13.70 0.08
C ALA A 822 1.41 12.53 -0.93
N LEU A 823 0.98 11.33 -0.49
CA LEU A 823 0.85 10.14 -1.34
C LEU A 823 -0.49 10.06 -2.09
N GLY A 824 -1.50 10.82 -1.66
CA GLY A 824 -2.83 10.86 -2.27
C GLY A 824 -2.86 11.48 -3.67
N GLU A 825 -4.02 11.47 -4.31
CA GLU A 825 -4.21 12.13 -5.61
C GLU A 825 -3.95 13.64 -5.52
N GLY A 826 -3.12 14.15 -6.44
CA GLY A 826 -2.65 15.54 -6.39
C GLY A 826 -1.65 15.85 -5.27
N GLY A 827 -1.25 14.85 -4.48
CA GLY A 827 -0.27 14.99 -3.42
C GLY A 827 1.13 15.32 -3.94
N THR A 828 1.93 16.03 -3.12
CA THR A 828 3.25 16.54 -3.52
C THR A 828 4.24 15.44 -3.88
N SER A 829 4.25 14.33 -3.15
CA SER A 829 5.10 13.17 -3.43
C SER A 829 4.70 12.46 -4.72
N LYS A 830 3.39 12.30 -4.96
CA LYS A 830 2.88 11.72 -6.20
C LYS A 830 3.20 12.58 -7.42
N MET A 831 3.09 13.91 -7.29
CA MET A 831 3.49 14.86 -8.32
C MET A 831 5.00 14.83 -8.58
N ALA A 832 5.83 14.73 -7.53
CA ALA A 832 7.27 14.61 -7.67
C ALA A 832 7.66 13.31 -8.40
N LEU A 833 7.01 12.19 -8.09
CA LEU A 833 7.18 10.93 -8.82
C LEU A 833 6.78 11.06 -10.29
N ALA A 834 5.65 11.72 -10.60
CA ALA A 834 5.23 11.92 -11.98
C ALA A 834 6.27 12.72 -12.79
N LYS A 835 6.83 13.78 -12.19
CA LYS A 835 7.93 14.56 -12.80
C LYS A 835 9.20 13.75 -12.99
N LEU A 836 9.54 12.89 -12.03
CA LEU A 836 10.67 11.96 -12.15
C LEU A 836 10.48 11.03 -13.36
N VAL A 837 9.34 10.36 -13.47
CA VAL A 837 9.07 9.43 -14.59
C VAL A 837 8.99 10.16 -15.93
N GLU A 838 8.47 11.38 -15.97
CA GLU A 838 8.47 12.22 -17.18
C GLU A 838 9.89 12.56 -17.63
N SER A 839 10.83 12.75 -16.70
CA SER A 839 12.22 13.05 -17.03
C SER A 839 12.94 11.91 -17.79
N TRP A 840 12.46 10.67 -17.68
CA TRP A 840 13.04 9.50 -18.35
C TRP A 840 12.65 9.36 -19.82
N LYS A 841 11.67 10.14 -20.30
CA LYS A 841 11.18 10.08 -21.69
C LYS A 841 11.94 11.01 -22.65
N ARG A 842 13.05 11.59 -22.20
CA ARG A 842 13.80 12.63 -22.92
C ARG A 842 14.99 12.08 -23.67
#